data_AF-A0A956X5A1-F1
#
_entry.id   AF-A0A956X5A1-F1
#
_cell.length_a   1.000
_cell.length_b   1.000
_cell.length_c   1.000
_cell.angle_alpha   90.00
_cell.angle_beta   90.00
_cell.angle_gamma   90.00
#
_symmetry.space_group_name_H-M   'P 1'
#
loop_
_entity.id
_entity.type
_entity.pdbx_description
1 polymer ?
#
loop_
_entity_poly.entity_id
_entity_poly.type
_entity_poly.pdbx_seq_one_letter_code
_entity_poly.pdbx_strand_id
1 'polypeptide(L)'
;MFKSYIDPAERVEANRKLPGLMLEGLLLGGTGLGVLALIFEIAADAFSVAAYQTLLAIHGAEGYHQIAIAAFMVLSVLLFLGIVPAYKAGAYLRPNAGGSGPLVEAIGPVKMRWLSWIGTSLFFLDAVLTIIISSISAADVTMLVLPELAPYRILLAEVYAFFIMVVLVAMGPKRAVPLFLIGGGAFTIFTIGALGLVGVTAVINPDWAFLTPGIVTRLELAGVTEHVVRATQDISALSTVLLFQLFLRSMSSAMLGFSGYEVIPASGKHAARPKWKTINTALTLAAVFLIGTGVFQLFAAQQWNIPATEGYSTLLIEYEIVSAQTLGNGVSPENIVVTSADQRAAEEIFTADYTAAVVEGPLSNAPALPEELAGLSEEEIIDGLAYDIALARQVTEATVGTFGETFLFIAGTLLAIILLLAQGGGYVGGAAVAANAARLGRLPGFFIDDRIGIGVIWAVAAVLIPIIREVVVVESYYAFGFVSAFVITSTTVFFVREDVLQERGIIPGSGEAKSLRFAGLRGMIASYFMLIVLVTQKTEALPAIIIAGTGITLFQIFVAHGGFKRLREQTAVPQFPPGTPRPTYDIGIQRAHDQARQRGIASAVIDSLHEGDFAKFNMGPDRILQLVSYLYNVDPALFILDEDHDHIEEPSLELEATYQHAYEQRQEVAQHVEYFSHYGIFTFIHNYHVNWVDEEHGRDASVVQRAMLDILFPLTDPDTMWAQYCAFEPTNQPEPIWQFCRQRYLWAKDQWPNLSDRITTIWTLQDFGLIPQNIDVQTIVSVADGKRQVRVHIPTNSSQDDARAASETEA
;
A
#
# COMPACT_ATOMS: atom_id res chain seq x y z
N MET A 1 23.67 -25.00 4.94
CA MET A 1 22.26 -24.59 5.06
C MET A 1 22.09 -23.19 5.65
N PHE A 2 23.06 -22.67 6.42
CA PHE A 2 22.99 -21.35 7.08
C PHE A 2 23.91 -20.27 6.47
N LYS A 3 24.09 -20.26 5.13
CA LYS A 3 24.75 -19.11 4.49
C LYS A 3 23.74 -17.97 4.31
N SER A 4 24.18 -16.74 4.54
CA SER A 4 23.36 -15.55 4.26
C SER A 4 23.06 -15.49 2.76
N TYR A 5 21.79 -15.37 2.38
CA TYR A 5 21.40 -15.12 0.99
C TYR A 5 21.50 -13.63 0.60
N ILE A 6 21.76 -12.76 1.58
CA ILE A 6 21.99 -11.33 1.38
C ILE A 6 23.46 -11.12 1.03
N ASP A 7 23.73 -10.34 0.00
CA ASP A 7 25.08 -9.95 -0.41
C ASP A 7 25.83 -9.28 0.78
N PRO A 8 27.05 -9.73 1.12
CA PRO A 8 27.83 -9.15 2.20
C PRO A 8 28.09 -7.65 2.06
N ALA A 9 28.41 -7.16 0.86
CA ALA A 9 28.69 -5.75 0.60
C ALA A 9 27.42 -4.91 0.78
N GLU A 10 26.31 -5.36 0.20
CA GLU A 10 25.00 -4.72 0.35
C GLU A 10 24.58 -4.68 1.82
N ARG A 11 24.80 -5.77 2.56
CA ARG A 11 24.48 -5.85 3.98
C ARG A 11 25.27 -4.84 4.82
N VAL A 12 26.56 -4.65 4.53
CA VAL A 12 27.41 -3.68 5.24
C VAL A 12 26.93 -2.25 4.97
N GLU A 13 26.64 -1.92 3.71
CA GLU A 13 26.14 -0.59 3.36
C GLU A 13 24.77 -0.32 3.99
N ALA A 14 23.85 -1.28 3.90
CA ALA A 14 22.50 -1.17 4.46
C ALA A 14 22.54 -1.04 5.99
N ASN A 15 23.46 -1.75 6.68
CA ASN A 15 23.66 -1.59 8.12
C ASN A 15 24.22 -0.21 8.49
N ARG A 16 25.11 0.36 7.66
CA ARG A 16 25.63 1.72 7.88
C ARG A 16 24.53 2.78 7.77
N LYS A 17 23.59 2.61 6.83
CA LYS A 17 22.45 3.53 6.61
C LYS A 17 21.33 3.36 7.65
N LEU A 18 21.25 2.21 8.32
CA LEU A 18 20.15 1.87 9.23
C LEU A 18 19.83 2.93 10.30
N PRO A 19 20.80 3.54 11.02
CA PRO A 19 20.47 4.55 12.03
C PRO A 19 19.71 5.76 11.46
N GLY A 20 20.05 6.19 10.25
CA GLY A 20 19.28 7.23 9.54
C GLY A 20 17.90 6.75 9.14
N LEU A 21 17.81 5.53 8.58
CA LEU A 21 16.54 4.91 8.17
C LEU A 21 15.58 4.65 9.33
N MET A 22 16.06 4.56 10.57
CA MET A 22 15.19 4.41 11.74
C MET A 22 14.27 5.63 11.91
N LEU A 23 14.79 6.83 11.65
CA LEU A 23 14.10 8.11 11.88
C LEU A 23 13.55 8.75 10.59
N GLU A 24 13.92 8.24 9.42
CA GLU A 24 13.48 8.77 8.14
C GLU A 24 11.95 8.70 7.98
N GLY A 25 11.34 9.74 7.39
CA GLY A 25 9.88 9.80 7.20
C GLY A 25 9.05 10.16 8.45
N LEU A 26 9.64 10.28 9.64
CA LEU A 26 8.94 10.74 10.86
C LEU A 26 8.67 12.25 10.89
N LEU A 27 9.49 13.05 10.19
CA LEU A 27 9.42 14.53 10.19
C LEU A 27 9.22 15.11 8.79
N LEU A 28 8.45 14.43 7.93
CA LEU A 28 8.10 14.86 6.56
C LEU A 28 9.28 15.04 5.58
N GLY A 29 10.48 14.54 5.90
CA GLY A 29 11.64 14.54 5.00
C GLY A 29 12.25 13.14 4.81
N GLY A 30 12.71 12.84 3.59
CA GLY A 30 13.40 11.60 3.25
C GLY A 30 13.00 11.01 1.89
N THR A 31 13.63 9.90 1.53
CA THR A 31 13.37 9.09 0.32
C THR A 31 12.15 8.15 0.46
N GLY A 32 11.50 8.13 1.63
CA GLY A 32 10.33 7.29 1.93
C GLY A 32 10.09 7.11 3.43
N LEU A 33 9.22 6.16 3.78
CA LEU A 33 8.91 5.75 5.15
C LEU A 33 10.07 4.94 5.75
N GLY A 34 10.69 5.45 6.81
CA GLY A 34 11.69 4.74 7.58
C GLY A 34 11.11 3.62 8.45
N VAL A 35 11.98 2.97 9.24
CA VAL A 35 11.61 1.79 10.03
C VAL A 35 10.55 2.12 11.08
N LEU A 36 10.72 3.21 11.84
CA LEU A 36 9.74 3.59 12.85
C LEU A 36 8.43 4.07 12.24
N ALA A 37 8.49 4.73 11.08
CA ALA A 37 7.29 5.16 10.38
C ALA A 37 6.44 3.95 9.95
N LEU A 38 7.06 2.91 9.38
CA LEU A 38 6.38 1.64 9.10
C LEU A 38 5.86 1.01 10.39
N ILE A 39 6.64 0.97 11.47
CA ILE A 39 6.18 0.43 12.76
C ILE A 39 4.97 1.19 13.31
N PHE A 40 4.91 2.51 13.20
CA PHE A 40 3.78 3.29 13.70
C PHE A 40 2.52 3.10 12.86
N GLU A 41 2.67 2.92 11.54
CA GLU A 41 1.58 2.50 10.65
C GLU A 41 1.04 1.12 11.06
N ILE A 42 1.92 0.16 11.32
CA ILE A 42 1.55 -1.19 11.78
C ILE A 42 0.99 -1.18 13.18
N ALA A 43 1.55 -0.37 14.07
CA ALA A 43 1.09 -0.27 15.44
C ALA A 43 -0.39 0.10 15.45
N ALA A 44 -0.86 0.94 14.51
CA ALA A 44 -2.28 1.22 14.40
C ALA A 44 -3.12 -0.03 14.11
N ASP A 45 -2.74 -0.81 13.10
CA ASP A 45 -3.50 -1.98 12.64
C ASP A 45 -3.29 -3.25 13.49
N ALA A 46 -2.12 -3.38 14.11
CA ALA A 46 -1.77 -4.53 14.92
C ALA A 46 -2.13 -4.33 16.39
N PHE A 47 -2.15 -3.09 16.94
CA PHE A 47 -2.62 -2.86 18.30
C PHE A 47 -4.11 -2.85 18.46
N SER A 48 -4.85 -2.35 17.46
CA SER A 48 -6.31 -2.47 17.44
C SER A 48 -6.71 -3.92 17.74
N VAL A 49 -5.99 -4.87 17.17
CA VAL A 49 -6.24 -6.29 17.35
C VAL A 49 -5.49 -6.88 18.56
N ALA A 50 -4.27 -6.42 18.88
CA ALA A 50 -3.52 -6.90 20.04
C ALA A 50 -4.20 -6.54 21.38
N ALA A 51 -4.89 -5.40 21.47
CA ALA A 51 -5.67 -5.04 22.66
C ALA A 51 -6.77 -6.08 22.96
N TYR A 52 -7.32 -6.72 21.92
CA TYR A 52 -8.31 -7.80 22.04
C TYR A 52 -7.68 -9.19 21.95
N GLN A 53 -6.41 -9.33 21.55
CA GLN A 53 -5.76 -10.64 21.40
C GLN A 53 -5.73 -11.42 22.71
N THR A 54 -5.41 -10.75 23.82
CA THR A 54 -5.40 -11.35 25.16
C THR A 54 -6.79 -11.82 25.56
N LEU A 55 -7.81 -10.99 25.34
CA LEU A 55 -9.21 -11.33 25.56
C LEU A 55 -9.62 -12.56 24.75
N LEU A 56 -9.33 -12.57 23.44
CA LEU A 56 -9.69 -13.65 22.53
C LEU A 56 -8.95 -14.95 22.85
N ALA A 57 -7.69 -14.87 23.28
CA ALA A 57 -6.92 -16.01 23.74
C ALA A 57 -7.56 -16.64 24.98
N ILE A 58 -7.96 -15.84 25.96
CA ILE A 58 -8.63 -16.28 27.19
C ILE A 58 -10.03 -16.82 26.87
N HIS A 59 -10.79 -16.13 26.01
CA HIS A 59 -12.12 -16.54 25.56
C HIS A 59 -12.07 -17.91 24.85
N GLY A 60 -11.16 -18.08 23.89
CA GLY A 60 -10.98 -19.35 23.18
C GLY A 60 -10.46 -20.48 24.08
N ALA A 61 -9.83 -20.13 25.20
CA ALA A 61 -9.41 -21.06 26.24
C ALA A 61 -10.50 -21.26 27.32
N GLU A 62 -11.73 -20.75 27.15
CA GLU A 62 -12.80 -20.83 28.15
C GLU A 62 -12.39 -20.32 29.54
N GLY A 63 -11.63 -19.23 29.59
CA GLY A 63 -11.17 -18.60 30.84
C GLY A 63 -9.87 -19.18 31.40
N TYR A 64 -9.33 -20.27 30.83
CA TYR A 64 -8.08 -20.88 31.30
C TYR A 64 -6.83 -20.12 30.82
N HIS A 65 -6.30 -19.18 31.63
CA HIS A 65 -5.11 -18.39 31.27
C HIS A 65 -3.88 -19.21 30.90
N GLN A 66 -3.66 -20.35 31.57
CA GLN A 66 -2.50 -21.21 31.29
C GLN A 66 -2.56 -21.80 29.87
N ILE A 67 -3.75 -22.19 29.41
CA ILE A 67 -3.98 -22.68 28.05
C ILE A 67 -3.79 -21.53 27.05
N ALA A 68 -4.33 -20.35 27.37
CA ALA A 68 -4.18 -19.15 26.54
C ALA A 68 -2.69 -18.75 26.36
N ILE A 69 -1.91 -18.76 27.43
CA ILE A 69 -0.46 -18.47 27.40
C ILE A 69 0.28 -19.52 26.57
N ALA A 70 -0.02 -20.81 26.75
CA ALA A 70 0.59 -21.88 25.96
C ALA A 70 0.29 -21.72 24.46
N ALA A 71 -0.96 -21.45 24.12
CA ALA A 71 -1.40 -21.19 22.74
C ALA A 71 -0.65 -20.00 22.14
N PHE A 72 -0.58 -18.89 22.87
CA PHE A 72 0.12 -17.68 22.46
C PHE A 72 1.63 -17.88 22.30
N MET A 73 2.28 -18.66 23.17
CA MET A 73 3.70 -19.00 23.04
C MET A 73 4.00 -19.77 21.75
N VAL A 74 3.19 -20.79 21.44
CA VAL A 74 3.36 -21.57 20.20
C VAL A 74 3.15 -20.67 18.98
N LEU A 75 2.09 -19.87 18.99
CA LEU A 75 1.83 -18.85 17.96
C LEU A 75 2.99 -17.88 17.75
N SER A 76 3.56 -17.36 18.84
CA SER A 76 4.73 -16.46 18.82
C SER A 76 5.95 -17.13 18.19
N VAL A 77 6.19 -18.41 18.49
CA VAL A 77 7.27 -19.21 17.89
C VAL A 77 7.05 -19.40 16.39
N LEU A 78 5.81 -19.74 15.98
CA LEU A 78 5.44 -19.92 14.57
C LEU A 78 5.62 -18.62 13.77
N LEU A 79 5.23 -17.49 14.34
CA LEU A 79 5.43 -16.17 13.74
C LEU A 79 6.93 -15.86 13.60
N PHE A 80 7.68 -15.87 14.72
CA PHE A 80 9.06 -15.40 14.77
C PHE A 80 10.05 -16.30 14.03
N LEU A 81 9.90 -17.62 14.14
CA LEU A 81 10.80 -18.60 13.52
C LEU A 81 10.34 -19.09 12.15
N GLY A 82 9.04 -18.93 11.83
CA GLY A 82 8.42 -19.36 10.58
C GLY A 82 8.14 -18.20 9.63
N ILE A 83 7.10 -17.42 9.94
CA ILE A 83 6.55 -16.39 9.05
C ILE A 83 7.53 -15.24 8.79
N VAL A 84 8.15 -14.69 9.84
CA VAL A 84 9.06 -13.54 9.75
C VAL A 84 10.22 -13.81 8.77
N PRO A 85 10.94 -14.94 8.84
CA PRO A 85 11.96 -15.28 7.85
C PRO A 85 11.47 -15.37 6.41
N ALA A 86 10.27 -15.92 6.17
CA ALA A 86 9.71 -16.03 4.83
C ALA A 86 9.40 -14.64 4.24
N TYR A 87 8.78 -13.77 5.04
CA TYR A 87 8.49 -12.39 4.66
C TYR A 87 9.78 -11.59 4.38
N LYS A 88 10.82 -11.78 5.19
CA LYS A 88 12.12 -11.13 4.98
C LYS A 88 12.82 -11.57 3.69
N ALA A 89 12.66 -12.84 3.33
CA ALA A 89 13.16 -13.37 2.05
C ALA A 89 12.38 -12.80 0.86
N GLY A 90 11.05 -12.72 0.95
CA GLY A 90 10.21 -12.08 -0.07
C GLY A 90 10.58 -10.61 -0.28
N ALA A 91 10.71 -9.85 0.80
CA ALA A 91 11.10 -8.43 0.77
C ALA A 91 12.51 -8.21 0.22
N TYR A 92 13.44 -9.15 0.44
CA TYR A 92 14.78 -9.08 -0.17
C TYR A 92 14.74 -9.31 -1.68
N LEU A 93 13.93 -10.26 -2.15
CA LEU A 93 13.80 -10.54 -3.58
C LEU A 93 13.10 -9.41 -4.32
N ARG A 94 11.93 -8.99 -3.83
CA ARG A 94 11.09 -7.95 -4.46
C ARG A 94 10.41 -7.09 -3.39
N PRO A 95 11.08 -6.02 -2.89
CA PRO A 95 10.52 -5.13 -1.87
C PRO A 95 9.33 -4.29 -2.37
N ASN A 96 9.16 -4.15 -3.69
CA ASN A 96 8.09 -3.34 -4.29
C ASN A 96 6.80 -4.13 -4.59
N ALA A 97 6.77 -5.44 -4.35
CA ALA A 97 5.67 -6.30 -4.78
C ALA A 97 4.32 -6.02 -4.07
N GLY A 98 4.29 -5.26 -2.98
CA GLY A 98 3.04 -4.67 -2.47
C GLY A 98 1.96 -5.66 -1.98
N GLY A 99 2.35 -6.80 -1.39
CA GLY A 99 1.43 -7.75 -0.73
C GLY A 99 1.58 -9.21 -1.22
N SER A 100 0.84 -10.14 -0.61
CA SER A 100 0.96 -11.58 -0.90
C SER A 100 0.55 -11.95 -2.33
N GLY A 101 -0.51 -11.32 -2.87
CA GLY A 101 -1.01 -11.54 -4.23
C GLY A 101 -0.03 -11.13 -5.34
N PRO A 102 0.43 -9.88 -5.40
CA PRO A 102 1.37 -9.47 -6.45
C PRO A 102 2.79 -10.02 -6.23
N LEU A 103 3.16 -10.42 -5.00
CA LEU A 103 4.41 -11.19 -4.77
C LEU A 103 4.43 -12.50 -5.56
N VAL A 104 3.29 -13.20 -5.69
CA VAL A 104 3.17 -14.41 -6.54
C VAL A 104 3.49 -14.09 -8.00
N GLU A 105 3.01 -12.97 -8.51
CA GLU A 105 3.28 -12.55 -9.90
C GLU A 105 4.74 -12.16 -10.10
N ALA A 106 5.34 -11.51 -9.09
CA ALA A 106 6.69 -11.03 -9.16
C ALA A 106 7.73 -12.16 -9.07
N ILE A 107 7.60 -13.09 -8.12
CA ILE A 107 8.64 -14.08 -7.82
C ILE A 107 8.18 -15.55 -7.93
N GLY A 108 6.87 -15.79 -7.94
CA GLY A 108 6.30 -17.13 -7.97
C GLY A 108 6.40 -17.81 -9.35
N PRO A 109 6.33 -19.15 -9.40
CA PRO A 109 6.32 -19.89 -10.65
C PRO A 109 5.00 -19.72 -11.39
N VAL A 110 5.02 -19.83 -12.72
CA VAL A 110 3.83 -19.64 -13.59
C VAL A 110 2.64 -20.50 -13.15
N LYS A 111 2.90 -21.74 -12.70
CA LYS A 111 1.87 -22.67 -12.21
C LYS A 111 1.14 -22.19 -10.94
N MET A 112 1.69 -21.24 -10.21
CA MET A 112 1.11 -20.69 -8.97
C MET A 112 0.38 -19.35 -9.19
N ARG A 113 0.38 -18.76 -10.39
CA ARG A 113 -0.24 -17.45 -10.64
C ARG A 113 -1.72 -17.38 -10.27
N TRP A 114 -2.45 -18.50 -10.34
CA TRP A 114 -3.84 -18.56 -9.88
C TRP A 114 -4.00 -18.16 -8.39
N LEU A 115 -2.98 -18.38 -7.55
CA LEU A 115 -2.97 -17.94 -6.15
C LEU A 115 -2.93 -16.41 -6.01
N SER A 116 -2.39 -15.69 -7.01
CA SER A 116 -2.41 -14.22 -7.01
C SER A 116 -3.84 -13.67 -7.01
N TRP A 117 -4.74 -14.31 -7.75
CA TRP A 117 -6.15 -13.93 -7.84
C TRP A 117 -6.86 -14.11 -6.51
N ILE A 118 -6.62 -15.26 -5.88
CA ILE A 118 -7.18 -15.58 -4.56
C ILE A 118 -6.61 -14.65 -3.49
N GLY A 119 -5.29 -14.43 -3.48
CA GLY A 119 -4.65 -13.51 -2.54
C GLY A 119 -5.19 -12.08 -2.66
N THR A 120 -5.40 -11.60 -3.89
CA THR A 120 -6.01 -10.28 -4.14
C THR A 120 -7.44 -10.21 -3.59
N SER A 121 -8.26 -11.26 -3.82
CA SER A 121 -9.64 -11.34 -3.32
C SER A 121 -9.71 -11.38 -1.80
N LEU A 122 -8.87 -12.20 -1.17
CA LEU A 122 -8.85 -12.38 0.28
C LEU A 122 -8.34 -11.13 0.98
N PHE A 123 -7.36 -10.43 0.40
CA PHE A 123 -6.91 -9.15 0.93
C PHE A 123 -7.99 -8.06 0.86
N PHE A 124 -8.77 -8.02 -0.22
CA PHE A 124 -9.91 -7.09 -0.31
C PHE A 124 -10.96 -7.38 0.77
N LEU A 125 -11.23 -8.66 1.03
CA LEU A 125 -12.12 -9.08 2.10
C LEU A 125 -11.55 -8.72 3.48
N ASP A 126 -10.25 -8.96 3.68
CA ASP A 126 -9.50 -8.59 4.88
C ASP A 126 -9.63 -7.08 5.17
N ALA A 127 -9.41 -6.23 4.17
CA ALA A 127 -9.56 -4.77 4.29
C ALA A 127 -10.97 -4.33 4.72
N VAL A 128 -12.02 -4.97 4.20
CA VAL A 128 -13.41 -4.70 4.62
C VAL A 128 -13.63 -5.13 6.07
N LEU A 129 -13.15 -6.32 6.45
CA LEU A 129 -13.27 -6.84 7.81
C LEU A 129 -12.47 -6.01 8.82
N THR A 130 -11.29 -5.51 8.46
CA THR A 130 -10.51 -4.57 9.29
C THR A 130 -11.31 -3.33 9.63
N ILE A 131 -12.01 -2.74 8.67
CA ILE A 131 -12.85 -1.56 8.91
C ILE A 131 -13.99 -1.89 9.86
N ILE A 132 -14.65 -3.04 9.68
CA ILE A 132 -15.77 -3.47 10.52
C ILE A 132 -15.29 -3.68 11.97
N ILE A 133 -14.24 -4.51 12.18
CA ILE A 133 -13.67 -4.77 13.51
C ILE A 133 -13.26 -3.47 14.17
N SER A 134 -12.46 -2.67 13.46
CA SER A 134 -11.92 -1.44 14.03
C SER A 134 -13.00 -0.40 14.34
N SER A 135 -14.09 -0.36 13.59
CA SER A 135 -15.22 0.55 13.84
C SER A 135 -16.05 0.13 15.04
N ILE A 136 -16.35 -1.17 15.16
CA ILE A 136 -17.09 -1.72 16.30
C ILE A 136 -16.25 -1.60 17.56
N SER A 137 -14.98 -2.00 17.52
CA SER A 137 -14.08 -1.86 18.66
C SER A 137 -13.86 -0.41 19.07
N ALA A 138 -13.75 0.54 18.11
CA ALA A 138 -13.67 1.97 18.46
C ALA A 138 -14.95 2.46 19.14
N ALA A 139 -16.12 2.00 18.69
CA ALA A 139 -17.39 2.31 19.34
C ALA A 139 -17.42 1.72 20.76
N ASP A 140 -17.01 0.46 20.93
CA ASP A 140 -16.90 -0.23 22.21
C ASP A 140 -16.05 0.57 23.21
N VAL A 141 -14.85 0.98 22.80
CA VAL A 141 -13.96 1.79 23.64
C VAL A 141 -14.53 3.18 23.94
N THR A 142 -15.27 3.77 23.00
CA THR A 142 -15.90 5.09 23.23
C THR A 142 -16.99 5.01 24.28
N MET A 143 -17.78 3.94 24.27
CA MET A 143 -18.84 3.71 25.27
C MET A 143 -18.29 3.53 26.68
N LEU A 144 -16.99 3.24 26.83
CA LEU A 144 -16.33 3.18 28.14
C LEU A 144 -16.15 4.56 28.77
N VAL A 145 -15.92 5.57 27.94
CA VAL A 145 -15.79 6.96 28.36
C VAL A 145 -17.15 7.65 28.38
N LEU A 146 -18.04 7.26 27.47
CA LEU A 146 -19.37 7.84 27.27
C LEU A 146 -20.45 6.73 27.19
N PRO A 147 -20.83 6.10 28.31
CA PRO A 147 -21.75 4.97 28.34
C PRO A 147 -23.17 5.31 27.85
N GLU A 148 -23.55 6.59 27.87
CA GLU A 148 -24.82 7.08 27.31
C GLU A 148 -24.99 6.77 25.81
N LEU A 149 -23.91 6.47 25.10
CA LEU A 149 -23.92 6.13 23.68
C LEU A 149 -24.20 4.64 23.41
N ALA A 150 -24.35 3.79 24.43
CA ALA A 150 -24.62 2.36 24.28
C ALA A 150 -25.78 2.01 23.32
N PRO A 151 -26.96 2.69 23.38
CA PRO A 151 -28.06 2.43 22.44
C PRO A 151 -27.72 2.75 20.97
N TYR A 152 -26.67 3.54 20.74
CA TYR A 152 -26.24 4.00 19.42
C TYR A 152 -24.93 3.32 18.96
N ARG A 153 -24.48 2.24 19.61
CA ARG A 153 -23.25 1.50 19.30
C ARG A 153 -23.00 1.31 17.80
N ILE A 154 -23.97 0.73 17.10
CA ILE A 154 -23.85 0.42 15.66
C ILE A 154 -23.81 1.69 14.81
N LEU A 155 -24.63 2.69 15.14
CA LEU A 155 -24.63 3.98 14.45
C LEU A 155 -23.28 4.69 14.63
N LEU A 156 -22.69 4.63 15.83
CA LEU A 156 -21.39 5.20 16.12
C LEU A 156 -20.28 4.53 15.28
N ALA A 157 -20.31 3.20 15.16
CA ALA A 157 -19.41 2.45 14.30
C ALA A 157 -19.52 2.87 12.81
N GLU A 158 -20.74 3.05 12.29
CA GLU A 158 -20.96 3.55 10.93
C GLU A 158 -20.45 4.98 10.73
N VAL A 159 -20.68 5.86 11.71
CA VAL A 159 -20.19 7.25 11.70
C VAL A 159 -18.67 7.29 11.67
N TYR A 160 -18.01 6.41 12.44
CA TYR A 160 -16.56 6.27 12.44
C TYR A 160 -15.99 5.82 11.09
N ALA A 161 -16.56 4.75 10.51
CA ALA A 161 -16.17 4.30 9.18
C ALA A 161 -16.35 5.41 8.13
N PHE A 162 -17.48 6.13 8.18
CA PHE A 162 -17.75 7.25 7.29
C PHE A 162 -16.75 8.41 7.48
N PHE A 163 -16.46 8.77 8.72
CA PHE A 163 -15.56 9.87 9.05
C PHE A 163 -14.16 9.64 8.48
N ILE A 164 -13.57 8.46 8.70
CA ILE A 164 -12.24 8.12 8.19
C ILE A 164 -12.24 8.10 6.65
N MET A 165 -13.28 7.53 6.04
CA MET A 165 -13.43 7.56 4.58
C MET A 165 -13.42 9.00 4.03
N VAL A 166 -14.22 9.91 4.61
CA VAL A 166 -14.28 11.30 4.16
C VAL A 166 -12.93 12.00 4.30
N VAL A 167 -12.25 11.81 5.43
CA VAL A 167 -10.90 12.38 5.66
C VAL A 167 -9.92 11.90 4.59
N LEU A 168 -9.91 10.60 4.30
CA LEU A 168 -9.01 10.01 3.30
C LEU A 168 -9.33 10.46 1.88
N VAL A 169 -10.61 10.57 1.51
CA VAL A 169 -11.02 11.03 0.17
C VAL A 169 -10.73 12.52 0.00
N ALA A 170 -10.97 13.35 1.03
CA ALA A 170 -10.76 14.80 0.99
C ALA A 170 -9.27 15.18 1.00
N MET A 171 -8.48 14.59 1.88
CA MET A 171 -7.05 14.89 2.00
C MET A 171 -6.21 14.12 0.95
N GLY A 172 -6.68 12.95 0.53
CA GLY A 172 -5.92 11.99 -0.25
C GLY A 172 -5.01 11.12 0.64
N PRO A 173 -4.78 9.84 0.30
CA PRO A 173 -4.01 8.90 1.12
C PRO A 173 -2.64 9.43 1.53
N LYS A 174 -1.89 10.00 0.57
CA LYS A 174 -0.53 10.53 0.79
C LYS A 174 -0.45 11.63 1.86
N ARG A 175 -1.45 12.52 1.93
CA ARG A 175 -1.46 13.63 2.89
C ARG A 175 -2.01 13.24 4.25
N ALA A 176 -2.71 12.11 4.34
CA ALA A 176 -3.21 11.58 5.60
C ALA A 176 -2.16 10.76 6.36
N VAL A 177 -1.15 10.20 5.68
CA VAL A 177 -0.04 9.41 6.30
C VAL A 177 0.58 10.06 7.55
N PRO A 178 0.92 11.37 7.56
CA PRO A 178 1.50 11.99 8.76
C PRO A 178 0.57 11.96 9.98
N LEU A 179 -0.75 12.02 9.78
CA LEU A 179 -1.74 11.92 10.85
C LEU A 179 -1.71 10.52 11.48
N PHE A 180 -1.64 9.48 10.63
CA PHE A 180 -1.48 8.09 11.07
C PHE A 180 -0.17 7.87 11.83
N LEU A 181 0.93 8.46 11.37
CA LEU A 181 2.24 8.35 12.01
C LEU A 181 2.29 9.00 13.39
N ILE A 182 1.68 10.19 13.55
CA ILE A 182 1.64 10.89 14.84
C ILE A 182 0.79 10.11 15.84
N GLY A 183 -0.41 9.67 15.42
CA GLY A 183 -1.29 8.89 16.30
C GLY A 183 -0.71 7.53 16.67
N GLY A 184 -0.22 6.78 15.68
CA GLY A 184 0.44 5.48 15.88
C GLY A 184 1.69 5.58 16.75
N GLY A 185 2.50 6.62 16.54
CA GLY A 185 3.69 6.89 17.36
C GLY A 185 3.36 7.24 18.80
N ALA A 186 2.42 8.16 19.02
CA ALA A 186 1.98 8.56 20.36
C ALA A 186 1.42 7.36 21.15
N PHE A 187 0.56 6.56 20.52
CA PHE A 187 0.01 5.35 21.13
C PHE A 187 1.10 4.31 21.42
N THR A 188 2.00 4.03 20.47
CA THR A 188 3.08 3.07 20.67
C THR A 188 3.95 3.42 21.89
N ILE A 189 4.32 4.70 22.02
CA ILE A 189 5.12 5.18 23.16
C ILE A 189 4.32 5.06 24.46
N PHE A 190 3.06 5.47 24.46
CA PHE A 190 2.18 5.34 25.62
C PHE A 190 2.05 3.88 26.07
N THR A 191 1.76 2.97 25.14
CA THR A 191 1.53 1.55 25.43
C THR A 191 2.79 0.85 25.93
N ILE A 192 3.99 1.19 25.42
CA ILE A 192 5.25 0.68 25.98
C ILE A 192 5.40 1.09 27.46
N GLY A 193 5.13 2.37 27.78
CA GLY A 193 5.21 2.87 29.15
C GLY A 193 4.16 2.24 30.06
N ALA A 194 2.91 2.23 29.61
CA ALA A 194 1.77 1.70 30.35
C ALA A 194 1.87 0.19 30.59
N LEU A 195 2.21 -0.61 29.58
CA LEU A 195 2.42 -2.05 29.74
C LEU A 195 3.67 -2.36 30.57
N GLY A 196 4.72 -1.55 30.47
CA GLY A 196 5.88 -1.67 31.35
C GLY A 196 5.49 -1.49 32.81
N LEU A 197 4.63 -0.51 33.10
CA LEU A 197 4.07 -0.29 34.43
C LEU A 197 3.21 -1.48 34.88
N VAL A 198 2.22 -1.87 34.07
CA VAL A 198 1.34 -3.03 34.32
C VAL A 198 2.15 -4.29 34.62
N GLY A 199 3.09 -4.65 33.75
CA GLY A 199 3.89 -5.86 33.89
C GLY A 199 4.74 -5.88 35.16
N VAL A 200 5.38 -4.75 35.49
CA VAL A 200 6.15 -4.62 36.74
C VAL A 200 5.23 -4.71 37.95
N THR A 201 4.09 -4.04 37.93
CA THR A 201 3.14 -4.07 39.05
C THR A 201 2.49 -5.43 39.24
N ALA A 202 2.19 -6.16 38.18
CA ALA A 202 1.63 -7.51 38.26
C ALA A 202 2.62 -8.47 38.94
N VAL A 203 3.92 -8.35 38.64
CA VAL A 203 4.97 -9.17 39.29
C VAL A 203 5.10 -8.83 40.78
N ILE A 204 5.07 -7.53 41.14
CA ILE A 204 5.34 -7.07 42.50
C ILE A 204 4.11 -7.24 43.41
N ASN A 205 2.91 -7.01 42.88
CA ASN A 205 1.65 -6.98 43.62
C ASN A 205 0.64 -7.96 43.02
N PRO A 206 0.87 -9.28 43.17
CA PRO A 206 -0.05 -10.31 42.70
C PRO A 206 -1.39 -10.30 43.46
N ASP A 207 -1.39 -9.74 44.66
CA ASP A 207 -2.55 -9.64 45.56
C ASP A 207 -3.63 -8.69 45.05
N TRP A 208 -3.34 -7.78 44.12
CA TRP A 208 -4.33 -6.86 43.53
C TRP A 208 -5.43 -7.55 42.69
N ALA A 209 -5.34 -8.87 42.49
CA ALA A 209 -6.37 -9.68 41.85
C ALA A 209 -7.78 -9.49 42.44
N PHE A 210 -7.88 -9.10 43.72
CA PHE A 210 -9.18 -8.87 44.37
C PHE A 210 -9.98 -7.70 43.77
N LEU A 211 -9.35 -6.81 43.00
CA LEU A 211 -10.05 -5.69 42.34
C LEU A 211 -10.84 -6.11 41.11
N THR A 212 -10.43 -7.20 40.46
CA THR A 212 -10.99 -7.66 39.19
C THR A 212 -12.50 -7.92 39.27
N PRO A 213 -13.04 -8.64 40.28
CA PRO A 213 -14.49 -8.88 40.36
C PRO A 213 -15.31 -7.59 40.36
N GLY A 214 -14.97 -6.62 41.20
CA GLY A 214 -15.71 -5.35 41.27
C GLY A 214 -15.60 -4.51 40.00
N ILE A 215 -14.46 -4.52 39.31
CA ILE A 215 -14.34 -3.88 37.99
C ILE A 215 -15.27 -4.56 36.97
N VAL A 216 -15.25 -5.89 36.89
CA VAL A 216 -16.05 -6.65 35.92
C VAL A 216 -17.55 -6.48 36.19
N THR A 217 -17.98 -6.61 37.44
CA THR A 217 -19.38 -6.40 37.83
C THR A 217 -19.84 -4.99 37.49
N ARG A 218 -19.02 -3.96 37.72
CA ARG A 218 -19.35 -2.58 37.31
C ARG A 218 -19.62 -2.48 35.80
N LEU A 219 -18.85 -3.19 34.98
CA LEU A 219 -18.99 -3.19 33.53
C LEU A 219 -20.25 -3.95 33.07
N GLU A 220 -20.57 -5.08 33.71
CA GLU A 220 -21.80 -5.84 33.47
C GLU A 220 -23.03 -4.99 33.80
N LEU A 221 -23.01 -4.31 34.96
CA LEU A 221 -24.11 -3.45 35.40
C LEU A 221 -24.31 -2.20 34.54
N ALA A 222 -23.23 -1.68 33.97
CA ALA A 222 -23.30 -0.57 33.02
C ALA A 222 -23.81 -0.99 31.64
N GLY A 223 -24.04 -2.29 31.41
CA GLY A 223 -24.39 -2.84 30.10
C GLY A 223 -23.25 -2.72 29.08
N VAL A 224 -22.01 -2.57 29.57
CA VAL A 224 -20.81 -2.38 28.75
C VAL A 224 -20.25 -3.71 28.29
N THR A 225 -20.32 -4.75 29.13
CA THR A 225 -19.93 -6.11 28.77
C THR A 225 -21.15 -6.98 28.55
N GLU A 226 -21.27 -7.56 27.35
CA GLU A 226 -22.39 -8.45 26.98
C GLU A 226 -22.17 -9.89 27.48
N HIS A 227 -20.91 -10.35 27.54
CA HIS A 227 -20.58 -11.71 27.95
C HIS A 227 -19.23 -11.79 28.67
N VAL A 228 -19.19 -12.52 29.79
CA VAL A 228 -17.96 -12.74 30.58
C VAL A 228 -17.67 -14.24 30.69
N VAL A 229 -16.45 -14.64 30.29
CA VAL A 229 -16.01 -16.04 30.31
C VAL A 229 -14.97 -16.25 31.41
N ARG A 230 -15.27 -17.16 32.33
CA ARG A 230 -14.43 -17.57 33.47
C ARG A 230 -14.15 -19.07 33.41
N ALA A 231 -13.01 -19.49 33.96
CA ALA A 231 -12.69 -20.91 34.09
C ALA A 231 -13.61 -21.54 35.14
N THR A 232 -14.38 -22.55 34.76
CA THR A 232 -15.43 -23.16 35.62
C THR A 232 -14.90 -24.23 36.57
N GLN A 233 -13.72 -24.80 36.29
CA GLN A 233 -13.11 -25.87 37.09
C GLN A 233 -11.59 -25.74 37.09
N ASP A 234 -10.89 -26.41 38.01
CA ASP A 234 -9.43 -26.48 37.95
C ASP A 234 -8.93 -27.15 36.67
N ILE A 235 -7.82 -26.65 36.11
CA ILE A 235 -7.22 -27.19 34.88
C ILE A 235 -6.86 -28.69 35.01
N SER A 236 -6.57 -29.14 36.24
CA SER A 236 -6.24 -30.54 36.55
C SER A 236 -7.45 -31.48 36.41
N ALA A 237 -8.67 -30.94 36.43
CA ALA A 237 -9.90 -31.68 36.20
C ALA A 237 -10.21 -31.87 34.70
N LEU A 238 -9.56 -31.12 33.81
CA LEU A 238 -9.77 -31.24 32.37
C LEU A 238 -9.17 -32.54 31.83
N SER A 239 -9.94 -33.23 30.99
CA SER A 239 -9.40 -34.34 30.20
C SER A 239 -8.34 -33.84 29.21
N THR A 240 -7.37 -34.68 28.86
CA THR A 240 -6.34 -34.32 27.86
C THR A 240 -6.96 -33.92 26.51
N VAL A 241 -8.06 -34.54 26.10
CA VAL A 241 -8.77 -34.21 24.86
C VAL A 241 -9.33 -32.80 24.91
N LEU A 242 -10.02 -32.45 26.01
CA LEU A 242 -10.59 -31.12 26.22
C LEU A 242 -9.49 -30.05 26.29
N LEU A 243 -8.38 -30.35 26.97
CA LEU A 243 -7.22 -29.46 27.03
C LEU A 243 -6.67 -29.16 25.61
N PHE A 244 -6.50 -30.19 24.78
CA PHE A 244 -6.05 -29.99 23.39
C PHE A 244 -7.07 -29.21 22.55
N GLN A 245 -8.37 -29.44 22.75
CA GLN A 245 -9.42 -28.71 22.05
C GLN A 245 -9.40 -27.22 22.42
N LEU A 246 -9.38 -26.89 23.72
CA LEU A 246 -9.28 -25.52 24.21
C LEU A 246 -7.98 -24.85 23.77
N PHE A 247 -6.87 -25.58 23.76
CA PHE A 247 -5.60 -25.09 23.24
C PHE A 247 -5.69 -24.69 21.77
N LEU A 248 -6.26 -25.54 20.91
CA LEU A 248 -6.40 -25.24 19.48
C LEU A 248 -7.43 -24.11 19.24
N ARG A 249 -8.52 -24.05 20.01
CA ARG A 249 -9.52 -22.98 19.93
C ARG A 249 -8.92 -21.64 20.36
N SER A 250 -8.20 -21.61 21.48
CA SER A 250 -7.44 -20.44 21.95
C SER A 250 -6.41 -20.00 20.92
N MET A 251 -5.65 -20.94 20.32
CA MET A 251 -4.75 -20.63 19.22
C MET A 251 -5.50 -19.98 18.05
N SER A 252 -6.61 -20.55 17.59
CA SER A 252 -7.37 -20.01 16.45
C SER A 252 -7.83 -18.57 16.67
N SER A 253 -8.15 -18.21 17.91
CA SER A 253 -8.66 -16.88 18.27
C SER A 253 -7.50 -15.89 18.45
N ALA A 254 -6.46 -16.29 19.18
CA ALA A 254 -5.27 -15.49 19.42
C ALA A 254 -4.45 -15.20 18.14
N MET A 255 -4.64 -15.95 17.04
CA MET A 255 -4.00 -15.68 15.75
C MET A 255 -4.26 -14.26 15.25
N LEU A 256 -5.42 -13.68 15.58
CA LEU A 256 -5.81 -12.36 15.11
C LEU A 256 -4.79 -11.26 15.40
N GLY A 257 -4.10 -11.30 16.54
CA GLY A 257 -3.14 -10.26 16.90
C GLY A 257 -1.90 -10.21 15.99
N PHE A 258 -1.79 -11.11 15.00
CA PHE A 258 -0.73 -11.09 13.99
C PHE A 258 -1.19 -10.59 12.61
N SER A 259 -2.45 -10.20 12.47
CA SER A 259 -3.06 -9.78 11.20
C SER A 259 -2.36 -8.58 10.55
N GLY A 260 -2.00 -7.55 11.32
CA GLY A 260 -1.27 -6.37 10.82
C GLY A 260 0.13 -6.64 10.24
N TYR A 261 0.61 -7.89 10.27
CA TYR A 261 1.92 -8.27 9.73
C TYR A 261 1.95 -8.31 8.18
N GLU A 262 0.81 -8.50 7.51
CA GLU A 262 0.74 -8.42 6.03
C GLU A 262 0.84 -6.97 5.52
N VAL A 263 0.54 -5.98 6.34
CA VAL A 263 0.58 -4.57 5.95
C VAL A 263 2.02 -4.10 5.67
N ILE A 264 3.02 -4.62 6.38
CA ILE A 264 4.43 -4.15 6.25
C ILE A 264 4.97 -4.33 4.83
N PRO A 265 4.87 -5.52 4.20
CA PRO A 265 5.28 -5.67 2.82
C PRO A 265 4.34 -4.99 1.82
N ALA A 266 3.05 -4.83 2.16
CA ALA A 266 2.09 -4.13 1.30
C ALA A 266 2.44 -2.63 1.18
N SER A 267 2.78 -1.98 2.29
CA SER A 267 3.25 -0.59 2.35
C SER A 267 4.73 -0.43 1.94
N GLY A 268 5.44 -1.54 1.71
CA GLY A 268 6.86 -1.57 1.34
C GLY A 268 7.23 -0.77 0.08
N LYS A 269 6.27 -0.50 -0.82
CA LYS A 269 6.46 0.39 -1.97
C LYS A 269 6.89 1.81 -1.56
N HIS A 270 6.46 2.28 -0.39
CA HIS A 270 6.76 3.60 0.16
C HIS A 270 7.95 3.59 1.11
N ALA A 271 8.61 2.45 1.34
CA ALA A 271 9.72 2.36 2.28
C ALA A 271 10.96 3.13 1.79
N ALA A 272 11.71 3.71 2.74
CA ALA A 272 12.99 4.37 2.50
C ALA A 272 14.07 3.39 2.00
N ARG A 273 15.01 3.87 1.18
CA ARG A 273 16.03 3.03 0.54
C ARG A 273 17.27 2.80 1.43
N PRO A 274 17.83 1.58 1.50
CA PRO A 274 17.42 0.36 0.80
C PRO A 274 16.16 -0.29 1.40
N LYS A 275 15.12 -0.45 0.55
CA LYS A 275 13.76 -0.84 0.97
C LYS A 275 13.70 -2.17 1.72
N TRP A 276 14.39 -3.19 1.20
CA TRP A 276 14.41 -4.51 1.83
C TRP A 276 14.93 -4.45 3.28
N LYS A 277 15.89 -3.57 3.56
CA LYS A 277 16.49 -3.46 4.90
C LYS A 277 15.52 -2.80 5.86
N THR A 278 14.87 -1.72 5.40
CA THR A 278 13.84 -1.00 6.13
C THR A 278 12.69 -1.95 6.49
N ILE A 279 12.13 -2.65 5.49
CA ILE A 279 11.07 -3.65 5.67
C ILE A 279 11.52 -4.79 6.58
N ASN A 280 12.71 -5.37 6.38
CA ASN A 280 13.21 -6.48 7.19
C ASN A 280 13.40 -6.13 8.65
N THR A 281 13.79 -4.88 8.92
CA THR A 281 13.98 -4.40 10.29
C THR A 281 12.62 -4.10 10.94
N ALA A 282 11.71 -3.45 10.20
CA ALA A 282 10.34 -3.21 10.65
C ALA A 282 9.62 -4.52 10.97
N LEU A 283 9.67 -5.53 10.08
CA LEU A 283 9.15 -6.89 10.29
C LEU A 283 9.66 -7.51 11.60
N THR A 284 10.97 -7.41 11.85
CA THR A 284 11.57 -8.01 13.05
C THR A 284 11.15 -7.27 14.32
N LEU A 285 11.16 -5.94 14.30
CA LEU A 285 10.77 -5.12 15.45
C LEU A 285 9.28 -5.27 15.75
N ALA A 286 8.42 -5.27 14.73
CA ALA A 286 6.99 -5.48 14.87
C ALA A 286 6.69 -6.85 15.51
N ALA A 287 7.39 -7.92 15.10
CA ALA A 287 7.21 -9.24 15.72
C ALA A 287 7.65 -9.26 17.19
N VAL A 288 8.83 -8.70 17.51
CA VAL A 288 9.29 -8.61 18.91
C VAL A 288 8.30 -7.82 19.76
N PHE A 289 7.78 -6.74 19.18
CA PHE A 289 6.84 -5.85 19.83
C PHE A 289 5.51 -6.54 20.12
N LEU A 290 4.85 -7.13 19.11
CA LEU A 290 3.56 -7.83 19.27
C LEU A 290 3.65 -9.03 20.22
N ILE A 291 4.74 -9.80 20.12
CA ILE A 291 4.99 -10.90 21.05
C ILE A 291 5.19 -10.35 22.46
N GLY A 292 5.99 -9.30 22.62
CA GLY A 292 6.26 -8.67 23.91
C GLY A 292 4.99 -8.16 24.58
N THR A 293 4.18 -7.37 23.86
CA THR A 293 2.93 -6.81 24.40
C THR A 293 1.95 -7.91 24.82
N GLY A 294 1.77 -8.95 23.99
CA GLY A 294 0.89 -10.06 24.32
C GLY A 294 1.39 -10.90 25.51
N VAL A 295 2.71 -11.10 25.65
CA VAL A 295 3.27 -11.78 26.85
C VAL A 295 2.97 -10.98 28.12
N PHE A 296 3.23 -9.67 28.13
CA PHE A 296 3.02 -8.84 29.32
C PHE A 296 1.54 -8.76 29.71
N GLN A 297 0.64 -8.62 28.74
CA GLN A 297 -0.80 -8.62 28.97
C GLN A 297 -1.30 -9.97 29.50
N LEU A 298 -1.02 -11.08 28.80
CA LEU A 298 -1.47 -12.40 29.26
C LEU A 298 -0.91 -12.75 30.64
N PHE A 299 0.33 -12.35 30.94
CA PHE A 299 0.91 -12.51 32.26
C PHE A 299 0.17 -11.69 33.33
N ALA A 300 -0.10 -10.41 33.08
CA ALA A 300 -0.85 -9.56 34.01
C ALA A 300 -2.28 -10.07 34.21
N ALA A 301 -2.96 -10.45 33.12
CA ALA A 301 -4.29 -11.04 33.15
C ALA A 301 -4.33 -12.35 33.97
N GLN A 302 -3.32 -13.22 33.82
CA GLN A 302 -3.20 -14.42 34.66
C GLN A 302 -2.98 -14.04 36.13
N GLN A 303 -2.09 -13.10 36.39
CA GLN A 303 -1.68 -12.75 37.74
C GLN A 303 -2.80 -12.07 38.55
N TRP A 304 -3.64 -11.28 37.88
CA TRP A 304 -4.80 -10.61 38.46
C TRP A 304 -6.13 -11.31 38.18
N ASN A 305 -6.09 -12.53 37.64
CA ASN A 305 -7.25 -13.37 37.33
C ASN A 305 -8.34 -12.65 36.50
N ILE A 306 -7.92 -11.90 35.48
CA ILE A 306 -8.83 -11.11 34.64
C ILE A 306 -9.56 -12.03 33.65
N PRO A 307 -10.90 -12.09 33.66
CA PRO A 307 -11.65 -12.93 32.71
C PRO A 307 -11.68 -12.32 31.31
N ALA A 308 -12.13 -13.10 30.32
CA ALA A 308 -12.44 -12.55 29.00
C ALA A 308 -13.79 -11.83 29.06
N THR A 309 -13.80 -10.56 28.69
CA THR A 309 -14.95 -9.64 28.80
C THR A 309 -15.31 -9.09 27.42
N GLU A 310 -16.35 -9.63 26.78
CA GLU A 310 -16.76 -9.15 25.46
C GLU A 310 -17.28 -7.70 25.55
N GLY A 311 -16.71 -6.80 24.75
CA GLY A 311 -17.00 -5.36 24.79
C GLY A 311 -15.98 -4.52 25.59
N TYR A 312 -15.15 -5.13 26.45
CA TYR A 312 -14.15 -4.41 27.25
C TYR A 312 -12.78 -5.09 27.15
N SER A 313 -11.78 -4.42 26.56
CA SER A 313 -10.47 -5.06 26.38
C SER A 313 -9.83 -5.42 27.74
N THR A 314 -9.24 -6.62 27.84
CA THR A 314 -8.48 -7.06 29.03
C THR A 314 -7.41 -6.04 29.43
N LEU A 315 -6.80 -5.39 28.43
CA LEU A 315 -5.81 -4.33 28.61
C LEU A 315 -6.34 -3.13 29.43
N LEU A 316 -7.59 -2.75 29.23
CA LEU A 316 -8.17 -1.63 29.97
C LEU A 316 -8.46 -2.01 31.43
N ILE A 317 -8.77 -3.28 31.72
CA ILE A 317 -8.94 -3.76 33.11
C ILE A 317 -7.59 -3.71 33.82
N GLU A 318 -6.52 -4.11 33.14
CA GLU A 318 -5.15 -3.96 33.66
C GLU A 318 -4.82 -2.49 33.96
N TYR A 319 -5.23 -1.56 33.09
CA TYR A 319 -5.05 -0.13 33.31
C TYR A 319 -5.90 0.41 34.44
N GLU A 320 -7.11 -0.10 34.66
CA GLU A 320 -7.97 0.30 35.79
C GLU A 320 -7.38 -0.13 37.13
N ILE A 321 -6.82 -1.34 37.21
CA ILE A 321 -6.14 -1.82 38.42
C ILE A 321 -4.97 -0.91 38.78
N VAL A 322 -4.10 -0.61 37.80
CA VAL A 322 -2.94 0.28 38.00
C VAL A 322 -3.38 1.71 38.30
N SER A 323 -4.44 2.18 37.64
CA SER A 323 -5.03 3.49 37.85
C SER A 323 -5.52 3.66 39.29
N ALA A 324 -6.25 2.69 39.83
CA ALA A 324 -6.77 2.75 41.19
C ALA A 324 -5.66 2.60 42.24
N GLN A 325 -4.70 1.70 42.02
CA GLN A 325 -3.70 1.34 43.02
C GLN A 325 -2.44 2.22 43.00
N THR A 326 -1.87 2.45 41.82
CA THR A 326 -0.56 3.13 41.68
C THR A 326 -0.70 4.62 41.41
N LEU A 327 -1.71 5.01 40.62
CA LEU A 327 -1.92 6.40 40.20
C LEU A 327 -3.08 7.09 40.96
N GLY A 328 -3.81 6.31 41.74
CA GLY A 328 -4.97 6.72 42.53
C GLY A 328 -4.68 6.68 44.03
N ASN A 329 -5.74 6.62 44.83
CA ASN A 329 -5.65 6.65 46.29
C ASN A 329 -5.38 5.26 46.90
N GLY A 330 -5.35 4.19 46.09
CA GLY A 330 -5.23 2.82 46.56
C GLY A 330 -6.53 2.27 47.13
N VAL A 331 -6.75 0.97 46.95
CA VAL A 331 -7.87 0.25 47.54
C VAL A 331 -7.29 -0.91 48.33
N SER A 332 -7.71 -1.08 49.58
CA SER A 332 -7.40 -2.28 50.37
C SER A 332 -8.69 -3.06 50.66
N PRO A 333 -8.61 -4.40 50.79
CA PRO A 333 -9.78 -5.21 51.13
C PRO A 333 -10.47 -4.75 52.43
N GLU A 334 -9.69 -4.23 53.37
CA GLU A 334 -10.18 -3.73 54.67
C GLU A 334 -11.06 -2.49 54.55
N ASN A 335 -10.95 -1.73 53.46
CA ASN A 335 -11.71 -0.51 53.22
C ASN A 335 -13.06 -0.76 52.52
N ILE A 336 -13.34 -2.01 52.12
CA ILE A 336 -14.57 -2.38 51.43
C ILE A 336 -15.68 -2.62 52.46
N VAL A 337 -16.47 -1.57 52.69
CA VAL A 337 -17.65 -1.65 53.57
C VAL A 337 -18.91 -1.70 52.71
N VAL A 338 -19.60 -2.84 52.78
CA VAL A 338 -20.91 -3.03 52.14
C VAL A 338 -21.94 -2.17 52.85
N THR A 339 -22.66 -1.34 52.10
CA THR A 339 -23.72 -0.48 52.61
C THR A 339 -25.10 -1.06 52.32
N SER A 340 -26.12 -0.59 53.04
CA SER A 340 -27.53 -0.93 52.74
C SER A 340 -28.03 -0.46 51.37
N ALA A 341 -27.28 0.41 50.69
CA ALA A 341 -27.55 0.79 49.30
C ALA A 341 -26.99 -0.26 48.34
N ASP A 342 -25.77 -0.78 48.61
CA ASP A 342 -25.13 -1.83 47.82
C ASP A 342 -25.94 -3.14 47.88
N GLN A 343 -26.46 -3.51 49.07
CA GLN A 343 -27.36 -4.65 49.23
C GLN A 343 -28.68 -4.50 48.44
N ARG A 344 -29.31 -3.32 48.48
CA ARG A 344 -30.52 -3.08 47.70
C ARG A 344 -30.28 -3.11 46.20
N ALA A 345 -29.15 -2.54 45.74
CA ALA A 345 -28.78 -2.63 44.33
C ALA A 345 -28.58 -4.10 43.93
N ALA A 346 -27.88 -4.89 44.75
CA ALA A 346 -27.70 -6.33 44.52
C ALA A 346 -29.04 -7.09 44.47
N GLU A 347 -29.97 -6.80 45.37
CA GLU A 347 -31.34 -7.37 45.35
C GLU A 347 -32.09 -7.00 44.07
N GLU A 348 -32.02 -5.74 43.64
CA GLU A 348 -32.68 -5.25 42.42
C GLU A 348 -32.12 -5.95 41.17
N ILE A 349 -30.79 -6.10 41.08
CA ILE A 349 -30.10 -6.81 39.98
C ILE A 349 -30.47 -8.29 39.98
N PHE A 350 -30.37 -8.95 41.14
CA PHE A 350 -30.75 -10.35 41.28
C PHE A 350 -32.19 -10.57 40.86
N THR A 351 -33.10 -9.68 41.25
CA THR A 351 -34.51 -9.74 40.85
C THR A 351 -34.67 -9.51 39.35
N ALA A 352 -34.03 -8.50 38.77
CA ALA A 352 -34.18 -8.15 37.35
C ALA A 352 -33.67 -9.24 36.40
N ASP A 353 -32.47 -9.79 36.64
CA ASP A 353 -31.84 -10.75 35.74
C ASP A 353 -32.31 -12.19 35.99
N TYR A 354 -32.58 -12.57 37.25
CA TYR A 354 -32.90 -13.97 37.58
C TYR A 354 -34.40 -14.26 37.70
N THR A 355 -35.27 -13.31 38.07
CA THR A 355 -36.73 -13.58 38.08
C THR A 355 -37.37 -13.48 36.70
N ALA A 356 -36.80 -12.68 35.78
CA ALA A 356 -37.25 -12.64 34.38
C ALA A 356 -37.03 -13.98 33.65
N ALA A 357 -35.93 -14.68 33.95
CA ALA A 357 -35.61 -16.01 33.41
C ALA A 357 -36.63 -17.10 33.82
N VAL A 358 -37.31 -16.95 34.96
CA VAL A 358 -38.32 -17.90 35.47
C VAL A 358 -39.69 -17.71 34.79
N VAL A 359 -39.96 -16.53 34.21
CA VAL A 359 -41.28 -16.16 33.68
C VAL A 359 -41.46 -16.55 32.19
N GLU A 360 -40.39 -16.71 31.40
CA GLU A 360 -40.51 -16.95 29.94
C GLU A 360 -40.65 -18.42 29.49
N GLY A 361 -40.60 -19.40 30.41
CA GLY A 361 -40.82 -20.81 30.08
C GLY A 361 -39.73 -21.45 29.19
N PRO A 362 -39.85 -22.75 28.84
CA PRO A 362 -38.76 -23.61 28.36
C PRO A 362 -38.28 -23.33 26.93
N LEU A 363 -38.59 -22.15 26.37
CA LEU A 363 -38.20 -21.72 25.02
C LEU A 363 -37.31 -20.47 25.04
N SER A 364 -37.00 -19.87 26.20
CA SER A 364 -36.01 -18.80 26.27
C SER A 364 -34.61 -19.40 26.46
N ASN A 365 -33.64 -18.87 25.71
CA ASN A 365 -32.20 -19.09 25.95
C ASN A 365 -31.76 -18.27 27.18
N ALA A 366 -32.48 -18.37 28.30
CA ALA A 366 -32.07 -17.70 29.52
C ALA A 366 -30.77 -18.36 30.03
N PRO A 367 -29.79 -17.57 30.50
CA PRO A 367 -28.57 -18.12 31.07
C PRO A 367 -28.95 -18.98 32.27
N ALA A 368 -28.58 -20.26 32.24
CA ALA A 368 -28.60 -21.08 33.45
C ALA A 368 -27.72 -20.38 34.49
N LEU A 369 -28.16 -20.37 35.76
CA LEU A 369 -27.31 -19.97 36.90
C LEU A 369 -25.91 -20.58 36.69
N PRO A 370 -24.83 -19.77 36.67
CA PRO A 370 -23.47 -20.28 36.62
C PRO A 370 -23.29 -21.44 37.61
N GLU A 371 -22.64 -22.54 37.22
CA GLU A 371 -22.45 -23.71 38.11
C GLU A 371 -21.76 -23.34 39.44
N GLU A 372 -21.04 -22.22 39.49
CA GLU A 372 -20.44 -21.64 40.70
C GLU A 372 -21.46 -21.12 41.73
N LEU A 373 -22.66 -20.72 41.27
CA LEU A 373 -23.79 -20.30 42.08
C LEU A 373 -24.75 -21.47 42.36
N ALA A 374 -24.55 -22.62 41.69
CA ALA A 374 -25.35 -23.83 41.87
C ALA A 374 -25.02 -24.50 43.21
N GLY A 375 -25.70 -24.07 44.27
CA GLY A 375 -25.53 -24.57 45.63
C GLY A 375 -25.42 -23.49 46.70
N LEU A 376 -25.29 -22.22 46.31
CA LEU A 376 -25.36 -21.07 47.20
C LEU A 376 -26.82 -20.69 47.47
N SER A 377 -27.09 -20.25 48.69
CA SER A 377 -28.37 -19.65 49.06
C SER A 377 -28.54 -18.30 48.38
N GLU A 378 -29.78 -17.89 48.12
CA GLU A 378 -30.13 -16.58 47.56
C GLU A 378 -29.44 -15.42 48.31
N GLU A 379 -29.38 -15.54 49.64
CA GLU A 379 -28.72 -14.57 50.53
C GLU A 379 -27.19 -14.50 50.28
N GLU A 380 -26.52 -15.64 50.07
CA GLU A 380 -25.09 -15.68 49.76
C GLU A 380 -24.77 -15.09 48.37
N ILE A 381 -25.67 -15.24 47.40
CA ILE A 381 -25.53 -14.65 46.06
C ILE A 381 -25.66 -13.13 46.14
N ILE A 382 -26.68 -12.64 46.84
CA ILE A 382 -26.94 -11.20 47.03
C ILE A 382 -25.79 -10.55 47.83
N ASP A 383 -25.29 -11.21 48.88
CA ASP A 383 -24.15 -10.69 49.66
C ASP A 383 -22.85 -10.63 48.84
N GLY A 384 -22.60 -11.63 47.99
CA GLY A 384 -21.47 -11.61 47.06
C GLY A 384 -21.57 -10.46 46.06
N LEU A 385 -22.74 -10.26 45.45
CA LEU A 385 -22.99 -9.17 44.51
C LEU A 385 -22.92 -7.80 45.20
N ALA A 386 -23.42 -7.68 46.43
CA ALA A 386 -23.34 -6.45 47.22
C ALA A 386 -21.88 -6.10 47.56
N TYR A 387 -21.04 -7.09 47.82
CA TYR A 387 -19.60 -6.90 48.00
C TYR A 387 -18.93 -6.40 46.72
N ASP A 388 -19.24 -7.01 45.56
CA ASP A 388 -18.68 -6.58 44.27
C ASP A 388 -19.11 -5.16 43.90
N ILE A 389 -20.35 -4.77 44.19
CA ILE A 389 -20.86 -3.39 44.03
C ILE A 389 -20.12 -2.43 44.98
N ALA A 390 -19.93 -2.81 46.24
CA ALA A 390 -19.18 -1.98 47.20
C ALA A 390 -17.71 -1.81 46.78
N LEU A 391 -17.09 -2.86 46.24
CA LEU A 391 -15.76 -2.82 45.68
C LEU A 391 -15.69 -1.91 44.43
N ALA A 392 -16.64 -2.04 43.50
CA ALA A 392 -16.75 -1.17 42.33
C ALA A 392 -16.84 0.31 42.71
N ARG A 393 -17.62 0.62 43.75
CA ARG A 393 -17.73 1.96 44.32
C ARG A 393 -16.38 2.44 44.87
N GLN A 394 -15.68 1.62 45.64
CA GLN A 394 -14.35 1.96 46.19
C GLN A 394 -13.30 2.17 45.09
N VAL A 395 -13.30 1.36 44.03
CA VAL A 395 -12.42 1.54 42.86
C VAL A 395 -12.69 2.88 42.17
N THR A 396 -13.95 3.25 42.03
CA THR A 396 -14.35 4.55 41.47
C THR A 396 -13.91 5.70 42.38
N GLU A 397 -14.16 5.62 43.69
CA GLU A 397 -13.73 6.63 44.67
C GLU A 397 -12.20 6.78 44.73
N ALA A 398 -11.45 5.69 44.55
CA ALA A 398 -10.00 5.71 44.54
C ALA A 398 -9.40 6.35 43.28
N THR A 399 -10.15 6.42 42.19
CA THR A 399 -9.70 6.98 40.91
C THR A 399 -10.16 8.42 40.69
N VAL A 400 -11.38 8.77 41.11
CA VAL A 400 -11.97 10.11 40.91
C VAL A 400 -11.08 11.23 41.48
N GLY A 401 -10.79 12.23 40.65
CA GLY A 401 -9.99 13.40 41.01
C GLY A 401 -8.48 13.12 41.13
N THR A 402 -8.01 11.93 40.75
CA THR A 402 -6.60 11.54 40.81
C THR A 402 -5.93 11.51 39.43
N PHE A 403 -4.62 11.29 39.41
CA PHE A 403 -3.91 11.02 38.15
C PHE A 403 -4.40 9.74 37.47
N GLY A 404 -4.96 8.78 38.23
CA GLY A 404 -5.55 7.55 37.70
C GLY A 404 -6.72 7.81 36.74
N GLU A 405 -7.66 8.69 37.10
CA GLU A 405 -8.77 9.07 36.21
C GLU A 405 -8.25 9.69 34.90
N THR A 406 -7.28 10.61 35.00
CA THR A 406 -6.65 11.23 33.83
C THR A 406 -5.95 10.19 32.95
N PHE A 407 -5.24 9.23 33.56
CA PHE A 407 -4.56 8.16 32.86
C PHE A 407 -5.55 7.25 32.12
N LEU A 408 -6.66 6.84 32.74
CA LEU A 408 -7.70 6.03 32.11
C LEU A 408 -8.38 6.76 30.96
N PHE A 409 -8.70 8.04 31.15
CA PHE A 409 -9.28 8.87 30.10
C PHE A 409 -8.35 8.98 28.89
N ILE A 410 -7.06 9.23 29.12
CA ILE A 410 -6.04 9.27 28.05
C ILE A 410 -5.91 7.90 27.38
N ALA A 411 -5.83 6.82 28.15
CA ALA A 411 -5.68 5.45 27.64
C ALA A 411 -6.86 5.06 26.74
N GLY A 412 -8.10 5.27 27.22
CA GLY A 412 -9.32 4.99 26.46
C GLY A 412 -9.43 5.86 25.21
N THR A 413 -9.14 7.15 25.31
CA THR A 413 -9.17 8.07 24.15
C THR A 413 -8.12 7.68 23.10
N LEU A 414 -6.89 7.39 23.52
CA LEU A 414 -5.83 6.97 22.59
C LEU A 414 -6.14 5.61 21.98
N LEU A 415 -6.77 4.69 22.72
CA LEU A 415 -7.21 3.39 22.20
C LEU A 415 -8.34 3.56 21.17
N ALA A 416 -9.31 4.44 21.40
CA ALA A 416 -10.34 4.75 20.41
C ALA A 416 -9.73 5.39 19.15
N ILE A 417 -8.79 6.34 19.31
CA ILE A 417 -8.10 6.97 18.18
C ILE A 417 -7.30 5.95 17.37
N ILE A 418 -6.54 5.06 18.03
CA ILE A 418 -5.72 4.08 17.30
C ILE A 418 -6.59 3.08 16.53
N LEU A 419 -7.74 2.68 17.10
CA LEU A 419 -8.73 1.86 16.41
C LEU A 419 -9.31 2.58 15.18
N LEU A 420 -9.59 3.89 15.27
CA LEU A 420 -9.99 4.68 14.11
C LEU A 420 -8.87 4.77 13.06
N LEU A 421 -7.62 4.89 13.48
CA LEU A 421 -6.47 4.94 12.59
C LEU A 421 -6.20 3.60 11.90
N ALA A 422 -6.48 2.47 12.55
CA ALA A 422 -6.40 1.12 11.96
C ALA A 422 -7.29 0.97 10.72
N GLN A 423 -8.48 1.59 10.73
CA GLN A 423 -9.36 1.65 9.56
C GLN A 423 -8.67 2.28 8.35
N GLY A 424 -7.79 3.26 8.58
CA GLY A 424 -6.98 3.88 7.54
C GLY A 424 -6.07 2.87 6.82
N GLY A 425 -5.51 1.91 7.55
CA GLY A 425 -4.75 0.80 6.98
C GLY A 425 -5.62 -0.06 6.04
N GLY A 426 -6.83 -0.44 6.48
CA GLY A 426 -7.80 -1.16 5.66
C GLY A 426 -8.20 -0.38 4.39
N TYR A 427 -8.52 0.90 4.51
CA TYR A 427 -8.89 1.75 3.37
C TYR A 427 -7.75 1.93 2.36
N VAL A 428 -6.56 2.34 2.83
CA VAL A 428 -5.42 2.65 1.97
C VAL A 428 -4.83 1.36 1.39
N GLY A 429 -4.68 0.32 2.21
CA GLY A 429 -4.19 -0.99 1.77
C GLY A 429 -5.14 -1.64 0.77
N GLY A 430 -6.44 -1.71 1.09
CA GLY A 430 -7.45 -2.29 0.21
C GLY A 430 -7.56 -1.55 -1.13
N ALA A 431 -7.52 -0.21 -1.10
CA ALA A 431 -7.53 0.60 -2.32
C ALA A 431 -6.26 0.39 -3.16
N ALA A 432 -5.08 0.30 -2.54
CA ALA A 432 -3.83 0.02 -3.24
C ALA A 432 -3.84 -1.36 -3.93
N VAL A 433 -4.42 -2.38 -3.29
CA VAL A 433 -4.58 -3.71 -3.89
C VAL A 433 -5.59 -3.68 -5.03
N ALA A 434 -6.70 -2.94 -4.88
CA ALA A 434 -7.66 -2.74 -5.97
C ALA A 434 -7.04 -2.01 -7.17
N ALA A 435 -6.20 -0.99 -6.93
CA ALA A 435 -5.47 -0.27 -7.95
C ALA A 435 -4.45 -1.18 -8.67
N ASN A 436 -3.72 -2.02 -7.94
CA ASN A 436 -2.82 -3.01 -8.54
C ASN A 436 -3.57 -4.07 -9.36
N ALA A 437 -4.70 -4.55 -8.86
CA ALA A 437 -5.56 -5.47 -9.61
C ALA A 437 -6.13 -4.81 -10.87
N ALA A 438 -6.47 -3.52 -10.83
CA ALA A 438 -6.85 -2.75 -12.00
C ALA A 438 -5.69 -2.58 -12.98
N ARG A 439 -4.46 -2.31 -12.52
CA ARG A 439 -3.27 -2.26 -13.37
C ARG A 439 -2.97 -3.60 -14.04
N LEU A 440 -3.27 -4.72 -13.37
CA LEU A 440 -3.19 -6.08 -13.92
C LEU A 440 -4.36 -6.43 -14.88
N GLY A 441 -5.30 -5.52 -15.10
CA GLY A 441 -6.46 -5.76 -15.96
C GLY A 441 -7.57 -6.59 -15.31
N ARG A 442 -7.48 -6.89 -14.01
CA ARG A 442 -8.43 -7.75 -13.27
C ARG A 442 -9.64 -6.99 -12.72
N LEU A 443 -9.50 -5.69 -12.51
CA LEU A 443 -10.59 -4.80 -12.09
C LEU A 443 -10.83 -3.68 -13.11
N PRO A 444 -11.99 -3.01 -13.08
CA PRO A 444 -12.24 -1.82 -13.91
C PRO A 444 -11.18 -0.73 -13.72
N GLY A 445 -10.90 0.04 -14.78
CA GLY A 445 -9.78 0.99 -14.80
C GLY A 445 -9.93 2.16 -13.83
N PHE A 446 -11.16 2.49 -13.42
CA PHE A 446 -11.42 3.55 -12.45
C PHE A 446 -10.90 3.21 -11.04
N PHE A 447 -10.66 1.93 -10.72
CA PHE A 447 -10.02 1.54 -9.45
C PHE A 447 -8.54 1.91 -9.36
N ILE A 448 -7.93 2.43 -10.44
CA ILE A 448 -6.58 3.01 -10.39
C ILE A 448 -6.57 4.27 -9.50
N ASP A 449 -7.69 4.99 -9.39
CA ASP A 449 -7.85 6.08 -8.43
C ASP A 449 -8.19 5.49 -7.05
N ASP A 450 -7.24 5.61 -6.12
CA ASP A 450 -7.38 5.14 -4.74
C ASP A 450 -8.65 5.69 -4.06
N ARG A 451 -9.11 6.90 -4.42
CA ARG A 451 -10.31 7.51 -3.82
C ARG A 451 -11.57 6.72 -4.13
N ILE A 452 -11.66 6.18 -5.36
CA ILE A 452 -12.80 5.35 -5.76
C ILE A 452 -12.73 4.01 -5.04
N GLY A 453 -11.53 3.43 -4.93
CA GLY A 453 -11.29 2.21 -4.15
C GLY A 453 -11.78 2.36 -2.71
N ILE A 454 -11.37 3.44 -2.03
CA ILE A 454 -11.77 3.77 -0.66
C ILE A 454 -13.30 3.87 -0.53
N GLY A 455 -13.95 4.59 -1.44
CA GLY A 455 -15.41 4.74 -1.42
C GLY A 455 -16.17 3.42 -1.60
N VAL A 456 -15.69 2.52 -2.46
CA VAL A 456 -16.29 1.20 -2.67
C VAL A 456 -16.12 0.31 -1.43
N ILE A 457 -14.93 0.29 -0.83
CA ILE A 457 -14.65 -0.48 0.38
C ILE A 457 -15.55 0.00 1.52
N TRP A 458 -15.69 1.32 1.70
CA TRP A 458 -16.60 1.90 2.69
C TRP A 458 -18.04 1.48 2.44
N ALA A 459 -18.52 1.54 1.19
CA ALA A 459 -19.90 1.19 0.87
C ALA A 459 -20.22 -0.27 1.22
N VAL A 460 -19.27 -1.20 0.99
CA VAL A 460 -19.40 -2.59 1.41
C VAL A 460 -19.37 -2.72 2.93
N ALA A 461 -18.43 -2.07 3.60
CA ALA A 461 -18.32 -2.10 5.07
C ALA A 461 -19.59 -1.55 5.73
N ALA A 462 -20.11 -0.41 5.29
CA ALA A 462 -21.32 0.22 5.82
C ALA A 462 -22.56 -0.69 5.70
N VAL A 463 -22.66 -1.50 4.65
CA VAL A 463 -23.75 -2.49 4.53
C VAL A 463 -23.56 -3.67 5.49
N LEU A 464 -22.32 -4.05 5.78
CA LEU A 464 -22.01 -5.21 6.61
C LEU A 464 -21.96 -4.91 8.12
N ILE A 465 -21.58 -3.70 8.54
CA ILE A 465 -21.55 -3.28 9.97
C ILE A 465 -22.87 -3.60 10.71
N PRO A 466 -24.07 -3.25 10.19
CA PRO A 466 -25.32 -3.56 10.90
C PRO A 466 -25.67 -5.05 10.94
N ILE A 467 -25.05 -5.86 10.06
CA ILE A 467 -25.23 -7.31 9.97
C ILE A 467 -24.28 -8.05 10.92
N ILE A 468 -23.01 -7.63 10.96
CA ILE A 468 -21.97 -8.25 11.79
C ILE A 468 -21.74 -7.39 13.02
N ARG A 469 -22.47 -7.70 14.10
CA ARG A 469 -22.55 -6.83 15.30
C ARG A 469 -21.51 -7.13 16.38
N GLU A 470 -20.89 -8.32 16.32
CA GLU A 470 -20.02 -8.83 17.37
C GLU A 470 -18.59 -9.04 16.84
N VAL A 471 -17.60 -8.59 17.62
CA VAL A 471 -16.18 -8.70 17.27
C VAL A 471 -15.74 -10.16 17.16
N VAL A 472 -16.27 -11.05 18.02
CA VAL A 472 -15.96 -12.50 18.03
C VAL A 472 -16.42 -13.20 16.76
N VAL A 473 -17.52 -12.73 16.16
CA VAL A 473 -18.00 -13.23 14.88
C VAL A 473 -17.08 -12.77 13.74
N VAL A 474 -16.75 -11.47 13.69
CA VAL A 474 -15.85 -10.94 12.64
C VAL A 474 -14.45 -11.57 12.71
N GLU A 475 -13.96 -11.86 13.92
CA GLU A 475 -12.67 -12.52 14.15
C GLU A 475 -12.50 -13.76 13.28
N SER A 476 -13.53 -14.59 13.28
CA SER A 476 -13.48 -15.90 12.66
C SER A 476 -13.31 -15.79 11.15
N TYR A 477 -13.87 -14.73 10.54
CA TYR A 477 -13.74 -14.42 9.12
C TYR A 477 -12.40 -13.74 8.80
N TYR A 478 -11.99 -12.81 9.65
CA TYR A 478 -10.77 -12.03 9.47
C TYR A 478 -9.51 -12.91 9.53
N ALA A 479 -9.49 -13.90 10.44
CA ALA A 479 -8.37 -14.84 10.56
C ALA A 479 -8.05 -15.61 9.27
N PHE A 480 -9.05 -15.97 8.47
CA PHE A 480 -8.83 -16.66 7.20
C PHE A 480 -8.16 -15.79 6.14
N GLY A 481 -8.37 -14.47 6.17
CA GLY A 481 -7.78 -13.51 5.24
C GLY A 481 -6.25 -13.53 5.33
N PHE A 482 -5.71 -13.04 6.44
CA PHE A 482 -4.26 -12.91 6.61
C PHE A 482 -3.52 -14.25 6.72
N VAL A 483 -4.11 -15.31 7.31
CA VAL A 483 -3.43 -16.63 7.34
C VAL A 483 -3.30 -17.21 5.94
N SER A 484 -4.27 -16.98 5.06
CA SER A 484 -4.13 -17.35 3.65
C SER A 484 -3.00 -16.58 2.96
N ALA A 485 -2.82 -15.30 3.28
CA ALA A 485 -1.68 -14.53 2.80
C ALA A 485 -0.33 -15.05 3.31
N PHE A 486 -0.25 -15.51 4.57
CA PHE A 486 0.94 -16.17 5.11
C PHE A 486 1.27 -17.45 4.35
N VAL A 487 0.25 -18.24 4.02
CA VAL A 487 0.38 -19.46 3.20
C VAL A 487 0.88 -19.12 1.80
N ILE A 488 0.24 -18.15 1.13
CA ILE A 488 0.60 -17.75 -0.24
C ILE A 488 2.04 -17.22 -0.30
N THR A 489 2.39 -16.30 0.61
CA THR A 489 3.73 -15.69 0.68
C THR A 489 4.81 -16.74 0.93
N SER A 490 4.60 -17.59 1.94
CA SER A 490 5.59 -18.60 2.32
C SER A 490 5.81 -19.65 1.23
N THR A 491 4.73 -20.09 0.59
CA THR A 491 4.77 -21.06 -0.52
C THR A 491 5.48 -20.46 -1.74
N THR A 492 5.22 -19.19 -2.02
CA THR A 492 5.84 -18.45 -3.13
C THR A 492 7.34 -18.31 -2.94
N VAL A 493 7.80 -17.99 -1.73
CA VAL A 493 9.24 -17.90 -1.40
C VAL A 493 9.92 -19.26 -1.50
N PHE A 494 9.25 -20.35 -1.08
CA PHE A 494 9.81 -21.69 -1.18
C PHE A 494 10.00 -22.12 -2.65
N PHE A 495 9.02 -21.84 -3.50
CA PHE A 495 9.03 -22.18 -4.93
C PHE A 495 9.51 -21.05 -5.84
N VAL A 496 10.27 -20.09 -5.31
CA VAL A 496 10.81 -18.96 -6.08
C VAL A 496 11.50 -19.43 -7.36
N ARG A 497 11.22 -18.71 -8.45
CA ARG A 497 11.81 -18.97 -9.76
C ARG A 497 13.32 -18.70 -9.80
N GLU A 498 13.99 -19.35 -10.74
CA GLU A 498 15.46 -19.30 -10.85
C GLU A 498 15.97 -18.01 -11.50
N ASP A 499 15.22 -17.43 -12.44
CA ASP A 499 15.50 -16.13 -13.07
C ASP A 499 15.56 -15.00 -12.02
N VAL A 500 14.58 -14.95 -11.11
CA VAL A 500 14.52 -13.96 -10.03
C VAL A 500 15.70 -14.09 -9.05
N LEU A 501 16.15 -15.32 -8.79
CA LEU A 501 17.34 -15.55 -7.97
C LEU A 501 18.60 -15.01 -8.68
N GLN A 502 18.72 -15.27 -9.98
CA GLN A 502 19.86 -14.83 -10.79
C GLN A 502 19.94 -13.31 -10.88
N GLU A 503 18.81 -12.60 -11.04
CA GLU A 503 18.76 -11.14 -11.01
C GLU A 503 19.31 -10.54 -9.70
N ARG A 504 19.16 -11.27 -8.58
CA ARG A 504 19.70 -10.89 -7.27
C ARG A 504 21.13 -11.40 -7.04
N GLY A 505 21.81 -11.91 -8.07
CA GLY A 505 23.15 -12.48 -7.96
C GLY A 505 23.21 -13.81 -7.22
N ILE A 506 22.08 -14.48 -6.96
CA ILE A 506 22.01 -15.75 -6.25
C ILE A 506 22.01 -16.90 -7.27
N ILE A 507 23.07 -17.70 -7.26
CA ILE A 507 23.19 -18.88 -8.13
C ILE A 507 22.14 -19.94 -7.72
N PRO A 508 21.27 -20.42 -8.62
CA PRO A 508 20.34 -21.50 -8.32
C PRO A 508 21.04 -22.75 -7.76
N GLY A 509 20.48 -23.35 -6.72
CA GLY A 509 21.06 -24.54 -6.07
C GLY A 509 22.24 -24.27 -5.12
N SER A 510 22.72 -23.03 -5.03
CA SER A 510 23.76 -22.60 -4.08
C SER A 510 23.33 -22.72 -2.60
N GLY A 511 24.28 -22.54 -1.67
CA GLY A 511 23.97 -22.56 -0.24
C GLY A 511 23.07 -21.40 0.19
N GLU A 512 23.21 -20.27 -0.50
CA GLU A 512 22.45 -19.04 -0.41
C GLU A 512 21.00 -19.26 -0.88
N ALA A 513 20.81 -19.82 -2.09
CA ALA A 513 19.49 -20.19 -2.60
C ALA A 513 18.76 -21.19 -1.69
N LYS A 514 19.48 -22.19 -1.16
CA LYS A 514 18.93 -23.16 -0.20
C LYS A 514 18.50 -22.50 1.11
N SER A 515 19.27 -21.52 1.60
CA SER A 515 18.94 -20.76 2.82
C SER A 515 17.68 -19.91 2.64
N LEU A 516 17.54 -19.26 1.48
CA LEU A 516 16.34 -18.51 1.13
C LEU A 516 15.10 -19.41 1.05
N ARG A 517 15.19 -20.53 0.31
CA ARG A 517 14.10 -21.51 0.23
C ARG A 517 13.78 -22.12 1.61
N PHE A 518 14.78 -22.34 2.46
CA PHE A 518 14.56 -22.82 3.83
C PHE A 518 13.80 -21.81 4.70
N ALA A 519 13.95 -20.50 4.46
CA ALA A 519 13.10 -19.48 5.06
C ALA A 519 11.62 -19.66 4.63
N GLY A 520 11.39 -19.85 3.33
CA GLY A 520 10.05 -20.17 2.79
C GLY A 520 9.46 -21.46 3.38
N LEU A 521 10.24 -22.53 3.51
CA LEU A 521 9.80 -23.80 4.09
C LEU A 521 9.33 -23.65 5.53
N ARG A 522 10.08 -22.92 6.36
CA ARG A 522 9.68 -22.66 7.75
C ARG A 522 8.39 -21.85 7.82
N GLY A 523 8.25 -20.84 6.95
CA GLY A 523 7.01 -20.09 6.79
C GLY A 523 5.85 -21.01 6.42
N MET A 524 6.04 -21.92 5.46
CA MET A 524 5.01 -22.87 5.04
C MET A 524 4.59 -23.78 6.20
N ILE A 525 5.53 -24.39 6.92
CA ILE A 525 5.19 -25.26 8.05
C ILE A 525 4.34 -24.50 9.08
N ALA A 526 4.74 -23.25 9.39
CA ALA A 526 4.00 -22.42 10.33
C ALA A 526 2.61 -22.03 9.82
N SER A 527 2.51 -21.48 8.61
CA SER A 527 1.26 -20.98 8.05
C SER A 527 0.26 -22.09 7.74
N TYR A 528 0.72 -23.25 7.27
CA TYR A 528 -0.16 -24.40 7.03
C TYR A 528 -0.66 -25.00 8.34
N PHE A 529 0.17 -25.04 9.39
CA PHE A 529 -0.29 -25.46 10.71
C PHE A 529 -1.37 -24.50 11.22
N MET A 530 -1.16 -23.19 11.14
CA MET A 530 -2.17 -22.17 11.49
C MET A 530 -3.46 -22.35 10.69
N LEU A 531 -3.35 -22.58 9.37
CA LEU A 531 -4.51 -22.79 8.51
C LEU A 531 -5.30 -24.04 8.90
N ILE A 532 -4.62 -25.16 9.23
CA ILE A 532 -5.28 -26.38 9.69
C ILE A 532 -6.04 -26.13 11.00
N VAL A 533 -5.44 -25.38 11.93
CA VAL A 533 -6.10 -24.99 13.17
C VAL A 533 -7.34 -24.14 12.88
N LEU A 534 -7.25 -23.14 12.01
CA LEU A 534 -8.43 -22.33 11.63
C LEU A 534 -9.53 -23.16 10.97
N VAL A 535 -9.18 -24.01 10.00
CA VAL A 535 -10.16 -24.86 9.31
C VAL A 535 -10.86 -25.80 10.28
N THR A 536 -10.17 -26.31 11.29
CA THR A 536 -10.77 -27.24 12.27
C THR A 536 -11.59 -26.52 13.34
N GLN A 537 -11.15 -25.36 13.82
CA GLN A 537 -11.79 -24.66 14.94
C GLN A 537 -12.85 -23.63 14.53
N LYS A 538 -12.75 -23.07 13.31
CA LYS A 538 -13.63 -22.01 12.80
C LYS A 538 -14.33 -22.45 11.50
N THR A 539 -14.74 -23.72 11.45
CA THR A 539 -15.36 -24.34 10.26
C THR A 539 -16.60 -23.56 9.78
N GLU A 540 -17.36 -22.96 10.69
CA GLU A 540 -18.60 -22.22 10.38
C GLU A 540 -18.36 -20.96 9.56
N ALA A 541 -17.20 -20.32 9.71
CA ALA A 541 -16.83 -19.14 8.94
C ALA A 541 -16.38 -19.50 7.50
N LEU A 542 -15.90 -20.73 7.29
CA LEU A 542 -15.28 -21.17 6.05
C LEU A 542 -16.22 -21.07 4.82
N PRO A 543 -17.50 -21.50 4.87
CA PRO A 543 -18.42 -21.35 3.73
C PRO A 543 -18.56 -19.90 3.27
N ALA A 544 -18.69 -18.95 4.19
CA ALA A 544 -18.87 -17.54 3.82
C ALA A 544 -17.60 -16.98 3.17
N ILE A 545 -16.42 -17.30 3.70
CA ILE A 545 -15.12 -16.92 3.10
C ILE A 545 -14.97 -17.51 1.71
N ILE A 546 -15.30 -18.80 1.53
CA ILE A 546 -15.22 -19.46 0.23
C ILE A 546 -16.17 -18.80 -0.77
N ILE A 547 -17.42 -18.52 -0.37
CA ILE A 547 -18.42 -17.88 -1.24
C ILE A 547 -17.97 -16.47 -1.62
N ALA A 548 -17.57 -15.65 -0.66
CA ALA A 548 -17.10 -14.28 -0.90
C ALA A 548 -15.83 -14.25 -1.76
N GLY A 549 -14.81 -15.02 -1.38
CA GLY A 549 -13.54 -15.12 -2.10
C GLY A 549 -13.72 -15.67 -3.52
N THR A 550 -14.58 -16.67 -3.72
CA THR A 550 -14.92 -17.19 -5.05
C THR A 550 -15.67 -16.15 -5.85
N GLY A 551 -16.65 -15.45 -5.26
CA GLY A 551 -17.41 -14.39 -5.93
C GLY A 551 -16.51 -13.25 -6.44
N ILE A 552 -15.62 -12.73 -5.58
CA ILE A 552 -14.66 -11.68 -5.95
C ILE A 552 -13.70 -12.19 -7.04
N THR A 553 -13.22 -13.43 -6.92
CA THR A 553 -12.31 -14.02 -7.91
C THR A 553 -13.01 -14.22 -9.27
N LEU A 554 -14.27 -14.69 -9.28
CA LEU A 554 -15.07 -14.81 -10.49
C LEU A 554 -15.35 -13.45 -11.13
N PHE A 555 -15.60 -12.41 -10.32
CA PHE A 555 -15.74 -11.04 -10.80
C PHE A 555 -14.46 -10.53 -11.46
N GLN A 556 -13.29 -10.78 -10.83
CA GLN A 556 -12.00 -10.44 -11.43
C GLN A 556 -11.78 -11.16 -12.77
N ILE A 557 -12.08 -12.47 -12.83
CA ILE A 557 -11.98 -13.25 -14.07
C ILE A 557 -12.93 -12.71 -15.14
N PHE A 558 -14.15 -12.37 -14.76
CA PHE A 558 -15.15 -11.78 -15.66
C PHE A 558 -14.63 -10.47 -16.29
N VAL A 559 -14.10 -9.56 -15.48
CA VAL A 559 -13.54 -8.28 -15.97
C VAL A 559 -12.29 -8.51 -16.82
N ALA A 560 -11.38 -9.38 -16.38
CA ALA A 560 -10.14 -9.68 -17.11
C ALA A 560 -10.40 -10.20 -18.53
N HIS A 561 -11.48 -10.96 -18.74
CA HIS A 561 -11.85 -11.57 -20.03
C HIS A 561 -12.89 -10.77 -20.84
N GLY A 562 -13.14 -9.50 -20.53
CA GLY A 562 -14.02 -8.65 -21.35
C GLY A 562 -15.51 -8.78 -21.03
N GLY A 563 -15.85 -9.29 -19.83
CA GLY A 563 -17.20 -9.43 -19.34
C GLY A 563 -18.02 -10.48 -20.12
N PHE A 564 -19.24 -10.11 -20.53
CA PHE A 564 -20.11 -11.01 -21.29
C PHE A 564 -19.66 -11.23 -22.75
N LYS A 565 -18.74 -10.40 -23.25
CA LYS A 565 -18.19 -10.53 -24.59
C LYS A 565 -16.95 -11.42 -24.54
N ARG A 566 -17.15 -12.75 -24.50
CA ARG A 566 -16.03 -13.72 -24.60
C ARG A 566 -15.34 -13.60 -25.95
N LEU A 567 -14.18 -12.94 -25.99
CA LEU A 567 -13.29 -12.96 -27.15
C LEU A 567 -12.10 -13.89 -26.86
N ARG A 568 -11.86 -14.80 -27.80
CA ARG A 568 -10.85 -15.86 -27.72
C ARG A 568 -9.53 -15.30 -28.22
N GLU A 569 -8.47 -15.53 -27.44
CA GLU A 569 -7.05 -15.48 -27.84
C GLU A 569 -6.62 -14.28 -28.70
N GLN A 570 -6.22 -13.18 -28.05
CA GLN A 570 -5.05 -12.41 -28.51
C GLN A 570 -4.52 -11.55 -27.36
N THR A 571 -3.46 -12.04 -26.72
CA THR A 571 -2.59 -11.36 -25.74
C THR A 571 -1.61 -10.39 -26.41
N ALA A 572 -1.92 -9.92 -27.63
CA ALA A 572 -1.10 -8.91 -28.28
C ALA A 572 -1.40 -7.53 -27.69
N VAL A 573 -0.36 -6.70 -27.54
CA VAL A 573 -0.52 -5.27 -27.24
C VAL A 573 -1.40 -4.67 -28.34
N PRO A 574 -2.56 -4.07 -28.01
CA PRO A 574 -3.46 -3.55 -29.03
C PRO A 574 -2.77 -2.42 -29.79
N GLN A 575 -2.79 -2.49 -31.13
CA GLN A 575 -2.30 -1.42 -31.98
C GLN A 575 -3.46 -0.47 -32.30
N PHE A 576 -3.34 0.76 -31.83
CA PHE A 576 -4.30 1.83 -32.14
C PHE A 576 -3.72 2.72 -33.23
N PRO A 577 -4.54 3.14 -34.23
CA PRO A 577 -4.15 4.20 -35.15
C PRO A 577 -3.72 5.47 -34.40
N PRO A 578 -2.71 6.22 -34.87
CA PRO A 578 -2.32 7.49 -34.26
C PRO A 578 -3.50 8.45 -34.10
N GLY A 579 -3.58 9.12 -32.95
CA GLY A 579 -4.64 10.08 -32.65
C GLY A 579 -5.97 9.47 -32.21
N THR A 580 -6.02 8.21 -31.80
CA THR A 580 -7.24 7.57 -31.31
C THR A 580 -7.69 8.22 -30.00
N PRO A 581 -8.84 8.93 -29.98
CA PRO A 581 -9.29 9.64 -28.79
C PRO A 581 -9.93 8.63 -27.84
N ARG A 582 -9.15 8.13 -26.87
CA ARG A 582 -9.49 7.08 -25.89
C ARG A 582 -9.48 5.67 -26.49
N PRO A 583 -8.39 4.94 -26.32
CA PRO A 583 -8.33 3.55 -26.75
C PRO A 583 -9.38 2.73 -26.00
N THR A 584 -10.21 1.99 -26.74
CA THR A 584 -11.17 1.03 -26.18
C THR A 584 -10.58 -0.36 -26.21
N TYR A 585 -10.68 -1.08 -25.10
CA TYR A 585 -10.09 -2.41 -24.95
C TYR A 585 -11.19 -3.46 -24.85
N ASP A 586 -11.00 -4.58 -25.55
CA ASP A 586 -11.93 -5.70 -25.49
C ASP A 586 -11.78 -6.50 -24.20
N ILE A 587 -10.55 -6.63 -23.70
CA ILE A 587 -10.22 -7.33 -22.46
C ILE A 587 -9.35 -6.48 -21.53
N GLY A 588 -9.49 -6.68 -20.22
CA GLY A 588 -8.73 -5.94 -19.22
C GLY A 588 -7.21 -6.15 -19.33
N ILE A 589 -6.78 -7.34 -19.75
CA ILE A 589 -5.35 -7.66 -19.95
C ILE A 589 -4.73 -6.82 -21.07
N GLN A 590 -5.44 -6.59 -22.18
CA GLN A 590 -4.96 -5.71 -23.26
C GLN A 590 -4.77 -4.28 -22.77
N ARG A 591 -5.70 -3.79 -21.94
CA ARG A 591 -5.56 -2.48 -21.28
C ARG A 591 -4.30 -2.43 -20.43
N ALA A 592 -4.03 -3.46 -19.63
CA ALA A 592 -2.85 -3.51 -18.78
C ALA A 592 -1.55 -3.40 -19.58
N HIS A 593 -1.43 -4.17 -20.67
CA HIS A 593 -0.26 -4.12 -21.54
C HIS A 593 -0.10 -2.78 -22.26
N ASP A 594 -1.19 -2.18 -22.76
CA ASP A 594 -1.08 -0.85 -23.39
C ASP A 594 -0.73 0.24 -22.37
N GLN A 595 -1.25 0.18 -21.14
CA GLN A 595 -0.87 1.12 -20.08
C GLN A 595 0.61 0.99 -19.68
N ALA A 596 1.15 -0.23 -19.61
CA ALA A 596 2.58 -0.45 -19.40
C ALA A 596 3.42 0.10 -20.56
N ARG A 597 3.00 -0.13 -21.81
CA ARG A 597 3.64 0.46 -23.02
C ARG A 597 3.64 1.98 -22.97
N GLN A 598 2.48 2.60 -22.69
CA GLN A 598 2.35 4.06 -22.63
C GLN A 598 3.29 4.67 -21.59
N ARG A 599 3.40 4.04 -20.41
CA ARG A 599 4.35 4.48 -19.37
C ARG A 599 5.81 4.34 -19.82
N GLY A 600 6.18 3.23 -20.47
CA GLY A 600 7.54 3.05 -20.99
C GLY A 600 7.94 4.14 -21.98
N ILE A 601 7.05 4.48 -22.92
CA ILE A 601 7.27 5.59 -23.87
C ILE A 601 7.32 6.94 -23.14
N ALA A 602 6.41 7.17 -22.19
CA ALA A 602 6.38 8.42 -21.44
C ALA A 602 7.69 8.67 -20.68
N SER A 603 8.17 7.67 -19.94
CA SER A 603 9.47 7.72 -19.24
C SER A 603 10.62 7.96 -20.22
N ALA A 604 10.67 7.23 -21.34
CA ALA A 604 11.72 7.40 -22.34
C ALA A 604 11.79 8.83 -22.90
N VAL A 605 10.64 9.46 -23.10
CA VAL A 605 10.55 10.84 -23.59
C VAL A 605 10.94 11.86 -22.53
N ILE A 606 10.49 11.67 -21.28
CA ILE A 606 10.86 12.53 -20.15
C ILE A 606 12.37 12.48 -19.90
N ASP A 607 12.98 11.30 -19.90
CA ASP A 607 14.42 11.14 -19.72
C ASP A 607 15.19 11.78 -20.88
N SER A 608 14.71 11.62 -22.12
CA SER A 608 15.27 12.31 -23.30
C SER A 608 15.16 13.83 -23.21
N LEU A 609 14.08 14.36 -22.61
CA LEU A 609 13.94 15.80 -22.36
C LEU A 609 14.93 16.30 -21.30
N HIS A 610 15.14 15.54 -20.22
CA HIS A 610 16.09 15.88 -19.16
C HIS A 610 17.55 15.80 -19.63
N GLU A 611 17.88 14.79 -20.44
CA GLU A 611 19.21 14.62 -21.03
C GLU A 611 19.48 15.63 -22.17
N GLY A 612 18.45 16.31 -22.66
CA GLY A 612 18.57 17.38 -23.65
C GLY A 612 18.59 16.89 -25.11
N ASP A 613 18.20 15.64 -25.38
CA ASP A 613 18.20 15.04 -26.72
C ASP A 613 17.33 15.82 -27.71
N PHE A 614 16.26 16.44 -27.20
CA PHE A 614 15.32 17.23 -27.98
C PHE A 614 15.72 18.69 -28.16
N ALA A 615 16.79 19.17 -27.50
CA ALA A 615 17.20 20.57 -27.54
C ALA A 615 17.54 21.04 -28.98
N LYS A 616 18.00 20.12 -29.85
CA LYS A 616 18.29 20.41 -31.27
C LYS A 616 17.08 20.89 -32.08
N PHE A 617 15.87 20.64 -31.60
CA PHE A 617 14.64 21.02 -32.32
C PHE A 617 14.14 22.44 -32.00
N ASN A 618 14.76 23.16 -31.05
CA ASN A 618 14.36 24.51 -30.63
C ASN A 618 12.84 24.63 -30.38
N MET A 619 12.24 23.64 -29.71
CA MET A 619 10.82 23.58 -29.41
C MET A 619 10.60 23.36 -27.92
N GLY A 620 9.55 23.96 -27.38
CA GLY A 620 9.16 23.74 -25.98
C GLY A 620 8.72 22.29 -25.72
N PRO A 621 8.96 21.76 -24.50
CA PRO A 621 8.67 20.37 -24.14
C PRO A 621 7.20 19.99 -24.41
N ASP A 622 6.26 20.87 -24.07
CA ASP A 622 4.81 20.64 -24.24
C ASP A 622 4.40 20.20 -25.66
N ARG A 623 5.11 20.68 -26.69
CA ARG A 623 4.80 20.37 -28.10
C ARG A 623 5.31 18.99 -28.50
N ILE A 624 6.46 18.59 -27.97
CA ILE A 624 7.03 17.26 -28.16
C ILE A 624 6.11 16.24 -27.48
N LEU A 625 5.67 16.54 -26.25
CA LEU A 625 4.70 15.72 -25.52
C LEU A 625 3.39 15.57 -26.29
N GLN A 626 2.83 16.64 -26.86
CA GLN A 626 1.63 16.59 -27.69
C GLN A 626 1.81 15.71 -28.95
N LEU A 627 2.94 15.85 -29.65
CA LEU A 627 3.23 15.04 -30.83
C LEU A 627 3.35 13.55 -30.46
N VAL A 628 4.11 13.23 -29.42
CA VAL A 628 4.30 11.86 -28.95
C VAL A 628 2.97 11.26 -28.47
N SER A 629 2.16 12.01 -27.72
CA SER A 629 0.80 11.60 -27.34
C SER A 629 -0.04 11.22 -28.54
N TYR A 630 0.05 11.97 -29.63
CA TYR A 630 -0.69 11.67 -30.86
C TYR A 630 -0.14 10.42 -31.58
N LEU A 631 1.18 10.37 -31.82
CA LEU A 631 1.82 9.30 -32.60
C LEU A 631 1.70 7.94 -31.93
N TYR A 632 1.88 7.91 -30.61
CA TYR A 632 1.96 6.68 -29.84
C TYR A 632 0.72 6.43 -28.97
N ASN A 633 -0.33 7.26 -29.10
CA ASN A 633 -1.55 7.18 -28.28
C ASN A 633 -1.23 7.14 -26.77
N VAL A 634 -0.32 7.98 -26.31
CA VAL A 634 0.09 8.10 -24.89
C VAL A 634 -0.82 9.10 -24.20
N ASP A 635 -1.42 8.71 -23.08
CA ASP A 635 -2.22 9.60 -22.24
C ASP A 635 -1.37 10.80 -21.77
N PRO A 636 -1.73 12.05 -22.13
CA PRO A 636 -0.99 13.23 -21.72
C PRO A 636 -0.80 13.37 -20.21
N ALA A 637 -1.71 12.81 -19.40
CA ALA A 637 -1.60 12.85 -17.94
C ALA A 637 -0.36 12.12 -17.41
N LEU A 638 0.20 11.16 -18.17
CA LEU A 638 1.42 10.44 -17.79
C LEU A 638 2.66 11.34 -17.80
N PHE A 639 2.62 12.48 -18.51
CA PHE A 639 3.70 13.45 -18.52
C PHE A 639 3.64 14.48 -17.38
N ILE A 640 2.55 14.51 -16.61
CA ILE A 640 2.28 15.52 -15.56
C ILE A 640 2.71 15.03 -14.16
N LEU A 641 3.23 13.80 -14.03
CA LEU A 641 3.61 13.22 -12.74
C LEU A 641 4.87 13.88 -12.14
N ASP A 642 4.75 14.27 -10.86
CA ASP A 642 5.66 15.00 -9.96
C ASP A 642 7.18 14.66 -10.05
N GLU A 643 8.00 15.61 -9.56
CA GLU A 643 9.48 15.72 -9.50
C GLU A 643 10.30 14.50 -8.99
N ASP A 644 9.67 13.38 -8.60
CA ASP A 644 10.33 12.13 -8.20
C ASP A 644 10.40 11.15 -9.38
N HIS A 645 11.36 11.35 -10.29
CA HIS A 645 11.58 10.59 -11.54
C HIS A 645 12.02 9.13 -11.39
N ASP A 646 11.65 8.44 -10.32
CA ASP A 646 12.00 7.04 -10.15
C ASP A 646 10.92 6.13 -10.78
N HIS A 647 11.33 5.32 -11.76
CA HIS A 647 10.52 4.24 -12.32
C HIS A 647 9.84 3.42 -11.22
N ILE A 648 8.51 3.35 -11.30
CA ILE A 648 7.71 2.47 -10.45
C ILE A 648 7.55 1.15 -11.20
N GLU A 649 8.29 0.12 -10.76
CA GLU A 649 8.21 -1.25 -11.29
C GLU A 649 6.75 -1.71 -11.49
N GLU A 650 6.50 -2.35 -12.63
CA GLU A 650 5.19 -2.90 -12.98
C GLU A 650 4.83 -4.10 -12.09
N PRO A 651 3.52 -4.35 -11.85
CA PRO A 651 3.06 -5.35 -10.89
C PRO A 651 3.31 -6.81 -11.34
N SER A 652 3.74 -7.03 -12.58
CA SER A 652 4.16 -8.35 -13.08
C SER A 652 5.35 -8.22 -14.03
N LEU A 653 6.17 -9.28 -14.13
CA LEU A 653 7.32 -9.26 -15.03
C LEU A 653 6.94 -9.17 -16.52
N GLU A 654 5.75 -9.62 -16.91
CA GLU A 654 5.28 -9.51 -18.29
C GLU A 654 4.94 -8.07 -18.66
N LEU A 655 4.35 -7.33 -17.73
CA LEU A 655 4.10 -5.90 -17.88
C LEU A 655 5.42 -5.12 -17.81
N GLU A 656 6.34 -5.52 -16.92
CA GLU A 656 7.68 -4.92 -16.84
C GLU A 656 8.45 -5.12 -18.15
N ALA A 657 8.39 -6.31 -18.76
CA ALA A 657 8.99 -6.56 -20.07
C ALA A 657 8.34 -5.71 -21.17
N THR A 658 7.02 -5.49 -21.10
CA THR A 658 6.29 -4.61 -22.03
C THR A 658 6.73 -3.14 -21.86
N TYR A 659 6.87 -2.70 -20.61
CA TYR A 659 7.39 -1.38 -20.25
C TYR A 659 8.81 -1.20 -20.78
N GLN A 660 9.71 -2.14 -20.48
CA GLN A 660 11.12 -2.08 -20.85
C GLN A 660 11.31 -2.07 -22.37
N HIS A 661 10.58 -2.93 -23.10
CA HIS A 661 10.58 -2.92 -24.56
C HIS A 661 10.11 -1.58 -25.13
N ALA A 662 9.09 -0.96 -24.54
CA ALA A 662 8.60 0.35 -24.95
C ALA A 662 9.58 1.48 -24.57
N TYR A 663 10.28 1.36 -23.45
CA TYR A 663 11.33 2.30 -23.04
C TYR A 663 12.54 2.23 -23.98
N GLU A 664 12.93 1.02 -24.42
CA GLU A 664 14.03 0.81 -25.37
C GLU A 664 13.75 1.41 -26.76
N GLN A 665 12.49 1.75 -27.08
CA GLN A 665 12.11 2.49 -28.30
C GLN A 665 12.47 3.98 -28.23
N ARG A 666 13.15 4.44 -27.16
CA ARG A 666 13.59 5.84 -26.98
C ARG A 666 14.22 6.45 -28.24
N GLN A 667 15.11 5.72 -28.91
CA GLN A 667 15.78 6.21 -30.12
C GLN A 667 14.82 6.33 -31.31
N GLU A 668 13.89 5.39 -31.46
CA GLU A 668 12.85 5.43 -32.51
C GLU A 668 11.89 6.61 -32.30
N VAL A 669 11.47 6.85 -31.05
CA VAL A 669 10.64 8.00 -30.69
C VAL A 669 11.37 9.32 -31.05
N ALA A 670 12.65 9.43 -30.71
CA ALA A 670 13.45 10.59 -31.06
C ALA A 670 13.56 10.79 -32.59
N GLN A 671 13.72 9.70 -33.36
CA GLN A 671 13.75 9.75 -34.83
C GLN A 671 12.42 10.18 -35.44
N HIS A 672 11.28 9.75 -34.90
CA HIS A 672 9.98 10.20 -35.38
C HIS A 672 9.74 11.69 -35.09
N VAL A 673 10.16 12.18 -33.91
CA VAL A 673 10.12 13.62 -33.60
C VAL A 673 11.03 14.41 -34.55
N GLU A 674 12.21 13.88 -34.87
CA GLU A 674 13.14 14.45 -35.85
C GLU A 674 12.52 14.53 -37.25
N TYR A 675 11.89 13.45 -37.70
CA TYR A 675 11.22 13.39 -38.98
C TYR A 675 10.17 14.48 -39.14
N PHE A 676 9.26 14.64 -38.16
CA PHE A 676 8.24 15.69 -38.22
C PHE A 676 8.81 17.10 -38.06
N SER A 677 9.97 17.23 -37.41
CA SER A 677 10.71 18.48 -37.35
C SER A 677 11.27 18.86 -38.72
N HIS A 678 11.87 17.89 -39.42
CA HIS A 678 12.38 18.05 -40.78
C HIS A 678 11.24 18.36 -41.75
N TYR A 679 10.12 17.64 -41.65
CA TYR A 679 8.93 17.84 -42.45
C TYR A 679 8.45 19.30 -42.45
N GLY A 680 8.41 19.95 -41.29
CA GLY A 680 8.01 21.36 -41.18
C GLY A 680 8.95 22.32 -41.93
N ILE A 681 10.26 22.10 -41.83
CA ILE A 681 11.27 22.90 -42.54
C ILE A 681 11.22 22.62 -44.05
N PHE A 682 11.16 21.35 -44.46
CA PHE A 682 11.08 20.98 -45.87
C PHE A 682 9.82 21.54 -46.53
N THR A 683 8.70 21.58 -45.82
CA THR A 683 7.47 22.23 -46.30
C THR A 683 7.67 23.73 -46.54
N PHE A 684 8.44 24.41 -45.67
CA PHE A 684 8.79 25.81 -45.89
C PHE A 684 9.64 26.00 -47.15
N ILE A 685 10.71 25.22 -47.29
CA ILE A 685 11.60 25.28 -48.46
C ILE A 685 10.80 24.99 -49.74
N HIS A 686 10.03 23.90 -49.75
CA HIS A 686 9.21 23.51 -50.88
C HIS A 686 8.26 24.63 -51.34
N ASN A 687 7.58 25.29 -50.40
CA ASN A 687 6.59 26.31 -50.71
C ASN A 687 7.19 27.68 -51.09
N TYR A 688 8.40 28.02 -50.62
CA TYR A 688 8.92 29.40 -50.73
C TYR A 688 10.19 29.55 -51.57
N HIS A 689 10.94 28.47 -51.87
CA HIS A 689 12.21 28.56 -52.61
C HIS A 689 12.09 29.33 -53.93
N VAL A 690 10.95 29.21 -54.63
CA VAL A 690 10.67 29.87 -55.91
C VAL A 690 10.81 31.40 -55.86
N ASN A 691 10.65 32.02 -54.69
CA ASN A 691 10.78 33.47 -54.55
C ASN A 691 12.22 33.97 -54.75
N TRP A 692 13.20 33.07 -54.78
CA TRP A 692 14.63 33.41 -54.90
C TRP A 692 15.30 32.74 -56.10
N VAL A 693 14.53 32.06 -56.96
CA VAL A 693 15.03 31.47 -58.21
C VAL A 693 15.20 32.57 -59.25
N ASP A 694 16.32 32.54 -59.97
CA ASP A 694 16.58 33.41 -61.11
C ASP A 694 17.34 32.62 -62.18
N GLU A 695 16.57 32.06 -63.13
CA GLU A 695 17.12 31.23 -64.21
C GLU A 695 17.94 32.04 -65.21
N GLU A 696 17.67 33.35 -65.37
CA GLU A 696 18.40 34.21 -66.31
C GLU A 696 19.83 34.45 -65.84
N HIS A 697 20.07 34.43 -64.52
CA HIS A 697 21.37 34.65 -63.90
C HIS A 697 22.02 33.36 -63.36
N GLY A 698 21.52 32.18 -63.75
CA GLY A 698 22.13 30.87 -63.43
C GLY A 698 21.80 30.31 -62.05
N ARG A 699 20.88 30.93 -61.30
CA ARG A 699 20.43 30.51 -59.98
C ARG A 699 19.15 29.67 -60.09
N ASP A 700 19.33 28.39 -60.35
CA ASP A 700 18.21 27.44 -60.44
C ASP A 700 17.62 27.07 -59.06
N ALA A 701 16.48 26.35 -59.08
CA ALA A 701 15.79 25.92 -57.87
C ALA A 701 16.67 25.05 -56.95
N SER A 702 17.59 24.26 -57.50
CA SER A 702 18.43 23.35 -56.72
C SER A 702 19.49 24.11 -55.91
N VAL A 703 20.06 25.17 -56.47
CA VAL A 703 21.02 26.05 -55.79
C VAL A 703 20.36 26.72 -54.59
N VAL A 704 19.16 27.28 -54.77
CA VAL A 704 18.41 27.95 -53.70
C VAL A 704 18.01 26.96 -52.60
N GLN A 705 17.50 25.78 -52.96
CA GLN A 705 17.05 24.78 -51.99
C GLN A 705 18.22 24.24 -51.15
N ARG A 706 19.39 23.98 -51.76
CA ARG A 706 20.60 23.57 -51.02
C ARG A 706 21.07 24.65 -50.05
N ALA A 707 21.11 25.91 -50.49
CA ALA A 707 21.44 27.03 -49.63
C ALA A 707 20.48 27.15 -48.43
N MET A 708 19.18 26.93 -48.65
CA MET A 708 18.19 26.90 -47.57
C MET A 708 18.43 25.75 -46.57
N LEU A 709 18.76 24.56 -47.05
CA LEU A 709 19.05 23.40 -46.20
C LEU A 709 20.30 23.61 -45.34
N ASP A 710 21.39 24.12 -45.93
CA ASP A 710 22.65 24.33 -45.22
C ASP A 710 22.52 25.32 -44.05
N ILE A 711 21.65 26.32 -44.20
CA ILE A 711 21.38 27.30 -43.15
C ILE A 711 20.44 26.76 -42.08
N LEU A 712 19.40 26.05 -42.49
CA LEU A 712 18.34 25.58 -41.59
C LEU A 712 18.71 24.28 -40.86
N PHE A 713 19.69 23.53 -41.37
CA PHE A 713 20.27 22.32 -40.78
C PHE A 713 21.80 22.39 -40.62
N PRO A 714 22.34 23.38 -39.88
CA PRO A 714 23.78 23.63 -39.80
C PRO A 714 24.59 22.55 -39.05
N LEU A 715 23.91 21.58 -38.43
CA LEU A 715 24.52 20.50 -37.64
C LEU A 715 24.45 19.14 -38.33
N THR A 716 23.80 19.07 -39.50
CA THR A 716 23.61 17.83 -40.24
C THR A 716 24.37 17.91 -41.55
N ASP A 717 24.89 16.77 -41.99
CA ASP A 717 25.62 16.68 -43.25
C ASP A 717 24.76 17.16 -44.44
N PRO A 718 25.23 18.15 -45.23
CA PRO A 718 24.51 18.71 -46.37
C PRO A 718 24.05 17.69 -47.40
N ASP A 719 24.90 16.71 -47.74
CA ASP A 719 24.57 15.70 -48.75
C ASP A 719 23.46 14.77 -48.25
N THR A 720 23.49 14.44 -46.95
CA THR A 720 22.43 13.68 -46.28
C THR A 720 21.10 14.43 -46.26
N MET A 721 21.11 15.74 -45.96
CA MET A 721 19.89 16.57 -45.97
C MET A 721 19.35 16.79 -47.38
N TRP A 722 20.23 16.97 -48.35
CA TRP A 722 19.84 17.07 -49.76
C TRP A 722 19.15 15.80 -50.25
N ALA A 723 19.68 14.63 -49.90
CA ALA A 723 19.06 13.35 -50.25
C ALA A 723 17.67 13.19 -49.59
N GLN A 724 17.52 13.56 -48.31
CA GLN A 724 16.23 13.51 -47.62
C GLN A 724 15.20 14.48 -48.20
N TYR A 725 15.63 15.69 -48.57
CA TYR A 725 14.76 16.68 -49.22
C TYR A 725 14.36 16.26 -50.64
N CYS A 726 15.27 15.66 -51.43
CA CYS A 726 14.91 15.12 -52.74
C CYS A 726 13.85 14.01 -52.65
N ALA A 727 13.83 13.26 -51.56
CA ALA A 727 12.84 12.21 -51.29
C ALA A 727 11.55 12.73 -50.61
N PHE A 728 11.47 14.03 -50.30
CA PHE A 728 10.33 14.62 -49.61
C PHE A 728 9.17 14.90 -50.56
N GLU A 729 7.97 14.43 -50.18
CA GLU A 729 6.72 14.77 -50.84
C GLU A 729 5.77 15.47 -49.85
N PRO A 730 5.26 16.67 -50.20
CA PRO A 730 4.31 17.38 -49.35
C PRO A 730 2.96 16.66 -49.32
N THR A 731 2.63 16.10 -48.17
CA THR A 731 1.40 15.36 -47.90
C THR A 731 0.58 16.04 -46.81
N ASN A 732 -0.75 16.07 -46.93
CA ASN A 732 -1.58 16.66 -45.88
C ASN A 732 -1.43 15.89 -44.57
N GLN A 733 -0.87 16.54 -43.55
CA GLN A 733 -0.70 15.97 -42.22
C GLN A 733 -1.94 16.24 -41.35
N PRO A 734 -2.31 15.31 -40.44
CA PRO A 734 -3.34 15.55 -39.44
C PRO A 734 -3.04 16.81 -38.61
N GLU A 735 -4.10 17.52 -38.19
CA GLU A 735 -3.97 18.81 -37.48
C GLU A 735 -3.02 18.77 -36.27
N PRO A 736 -3.03 17.74 -35.39
CA PRO A 736 -2.09 17.69 -34.27
C PRO A 736 -0.61 17.57 -34.69
N ILE A 737 -0.33 16.83 -35.77
CA ILE A 737 1.01 16.72 -36.35
C ILE A 737 1.38 18.06 -37.02
N TRP A 738 0.45 18.65 -37.77
CA TRP A 738 0.69 19.92 -38.44
C TRP A 738 0.95 21.06 -37.46
N GLN A 739 0.30 21.11 -36.30
CA GLN A 739 0.60 22.12 -35.27
C GLN A 739 2.06 22.05 -34.80
N PHE A 740 2.63 20.85 -34.71
CA PHE A 740 4.07 20.66 -34.44
C PHE A 740 4.93 21.12 -35.62
N CYS A 741 4.65 20.61 -36.83
CA CYS A 741 5.41 20.95 -38.04
C CYS A 741 5.36 22.46 -38.36
N ARG A 742 4.22 23.10 -38.11
CA ARG A 742 3.97 24.53 -38.35
C ARG A 742 4.90 25.40 -37.52
N GLN A 743 5.26 25.00 -36.30
CA GLN A 743 6.21 25.77 -35.49
C GLN A 743 7.62 25.71 -36.06
N ARG A 744 8.05 24.54 -36.54
CA ARG A 744 9.34 24.40 -37.25
C ARG A 744 9.34 25.15 -38.58
N TYR A 745 8.21 25.14 -39.28
CA TYR A 745 7.97 25.97 -40.47
C TYR A 745 8.07 27.47 -40.14
N LEU A 746 7.42 27.94 -39.07
CA LEU A 746 7.45 29.35 -38.65
C LEU A 746 8.85 29.76 -38.19
N TRP A 747 9.52 28.90 -37.42
CA TRP A 747 10.91 29.09 -37.05
C TRP A 747 11.79 29.23 -38.30
N ALA A 748 11.65 28.35 -39.28
CA ALA A 748 12.39 28.47 -40.55
C ALA A 748 12.04 29.76 -41.29
N LYS A 749 10.76 30.15 -41.31
CA LYS A 749 10.29 31.41 -41.88
C LYS A 749 10.82 32.64 -41.14
N ASP A 750 11.10 32.58 -39.85
CA ASP A 750 11.65 33.70 -39.08
C ASP A 750 13.19 33.73 -39.16
N GLN A 751 13.84 32.57 -39.18
CA GLN A 751 15.30 32.47 -39.31
C GLN A 751 15.77 32.78 -40.72
N TRP A 752 15.05 32.35 -41.75
CA TRP A 752 15.45 32.53 -43.13
C TRP A 752 15.62 34.01 -43.50
N PRO A 753 14.65 34.93 -43.33
CA PRO A 753 14.83 36.37 -43.62
C PRO A 753 16.02 37.01 -42.90
N ASN A 754 16.20 36.71 -41.61
CA ASN A 754 17.28 37.27 -40.78
C ASN A 754 18.67 36.83 -41.25
N LEU A 755 18.79 35.64 -41.85
CA LEU A 755 20.05 35.10 -42.38
C LEU A 755 20.17 35.34 -43.90
N SER A 756 19.04 35.43 -44.60
CA SER A 756 18.93 35.57 -46.04
C SER A 756 19.14 37.00 -46.49
N ASP A 757 18.86 38.05 -45.71
CA ASP A 757 19.07 39.45 -46.14
C ASP A 757 20.48 39.70 -46.67
N ARG A 758 21.51 39.06 -46.11
CA ARG A 758 22.89 39.13 -46.61
C ARG A 758 23.08 38.34 -47.91
N ILE A 759 22.46 37.17 -48.00
CA ILE A 759 22.54 36.27 -49.16
C ILE A 759 21.78 36.86 -50.33
N THR A 760 20.54 37.31 -50.12
CA THR A 760 19.71 38.00 -51.11
C THR A 760 20.33 39.32 -51.53
N THR A 761 21.00 40.07 -50.64
CA THR A 761 21.76 41.26 -51.05
C THR A 761 22.92 40.89 -51.97
N ILE A 762 23.72 39.87 -51.62
CA ILE A 762 24.83 39.41 -52.47
C ILE A 762 24.31 38.90 -53.81
N TRP A 763 23.27 38.06 -53.80
CA TRP A 763 22.56 37.58 -54.98
C TRP A 763 22.03 38.72 -55.84
N THR A 764 21.37 39.72 -55.25
CA THR A 764 20.87 40.91 -55.97
C THR A 764 22.02 41.69 -56.60
N LEU A 765 23.13 41.87 -55.88
CA LEU A 765 24.32 42.54 -56.41
C LEU A 765 24.97 41.73 -57.55
N GLN A 766 24.94 40.39 -57.50
CA GLN A 766 25.39 39.51 -58.59
C GLN A 766 24.48 39.60 -59.81
N ASP A 767 23.16 39.60 -59.60
CA ASP A 767 22.15 39.71 -60.66
C ASP A 767 22.27 41.07 -61.39
N PHE A 768 22.58 42.15 -60.67
CA PHE A 768 22.88 43.46 -61.27
C PHE A 768 24.32 43.59 -61.84
N GLY A 769 25.14 42.54 -61.76
CA GLY A 769 26.52 42.54 -62.24
C GLY A 769 27.46 43.48 -61.46
N LEU A 770 27.08 43.87 -60.24
CA LEU A 770 27.84 44.78 -59.39
C LEU A 770 28.98 44.07 -58.64
N ILE A 771 28.90 42.74 -58.51
CA ILE A 771 29.96 41.88 -57.98
C ILE A 771 30.09 40.58 -58.80
N PRO A 772 31.27 39.92 -58.82
CA PRO A 772 31.48 38.66 -59.54
C PRO A 772 30.52 37.52 -59.13
N GLN A 773 30.09 36.73 -60.12
CA GLN A 773 29.16 35.59 -59.94
C GLN A 773 29.77 34.40 -59.18
N ASN A 774 31.10 34.33 -59.06
CA ASN A 774 31.84 33.25 -58.37
C ASN A 774 32.16 33.58 -56.90
N ILE A 775 31.50 34.57 -56.30
CA ILE A 775 31.69 34.90 -54.88
C ILE A 775 30.69 34.10 -54.05
N ASP A 776 31.21 33.13 -53.31
CA ASP A 776 30.42 32.36 -52.35
C ASP A 776 30.10 33.17 -51.10
N VAL A 777 28.97 32.84 -50.47
CA VAL A 777 28.55 33.49 -49.22
C VAL A 777 29.02 32.66 -48.03
N GLN A 778 29.73 33.29 -47.09
CA GLN A 778 30.05 32.70 -45.78
C GLN A 778 29.26 33.41 -44.69
N THR A 779 28.51 32.67 -43.89
CA THR A 779 27.73 33.21 -42.77
C THR A 779 27.96 32.39 -41.49
N ILE A 780 27.77 33.02 -40.33
CA ILE A 780 27.85 32.35 -39.03
C ILE A 780 26.44 32.25 -38.47
N VAL A 781 25.96 31.03 -38.31
CA VAL A 781 24.64 30.73 -37.74
C VAL A 781 24.81 30.35 -36.28
N SER A 782 23.97 30.89 -35.41
CA SER A 782 23.93 30.48 -34.01
C SER A 782 22.93 29.33 -33.81
N VAL A 783 23.36 28.29 -33.11
CA VAL A 783 22.61 27.05 -32.87
C VAL A 783 22.59 26.75 -31.37
N ALA A 784 21.68 25.85 -30.95
CA ALA A 784 21.47 25.48 -29.56
C ALA A 784 21.17 26.71 -28.67
N ASP A 785 20.16 27.49 -29.05
CA ASP A 785 19.66 28.62 -28.27
C ASP A 785 20.74 29.69 -27.98
N GLY A 786 21.60 29.96 -28.97
CA GLY A 786 22.66 30.97 -28.85
C GLY A 786 24.01 30.44 -28.36
N LYS A 787 24.09 29.19 -27.90
CA LYS A 787 25.27 28.66 -27.17
C LYS A 787 26.41 28.20 -28.08
N ARG A 788 26.16 27.97 -29.37
CA ARG A 788 27.15 27.51 -30.34
C ARG A 788 27.04 28.30 -31.63
N GLN A 789 28.17 28.57 -32.27
CA GLN A 789 28.25 29.26 -33.56
C GLN A 789 28.85 28.31 -34.60
N VAL A 790 28.21 28.22 -35.77
CA VAL A 790 28.62 27.35 -36.88
C VAL A 790 28.80 28.20 -38.13
N ARG A 791 29.94 28.04 -38.82
CA ARG A 791 30.19 28.70 -40.11
C ARG A 791 29.55 27.86 -41.22
N VAL A 792 28.69 28.49 -42.02
CA VAL A 792 28.00 27.90 -43.17
C VAL A 792 28.53 28.56 -44.44
N HIS A 793 28.77 27.75 -45.47
CA HIS A 793 29.29 28.17 -46.77
C HIS A 793 28.24 27.87 -47.84
N ILE A 794 27.91 28.87 -48.66
CA ILE A 794 26.84 28.80 -49.66
C ILE A 794 27.44 29.12 -51.02
N PRO A 795 27.54 28.14 -51.93
CA PRO A 795 28.06 28.36 -53.26
C PRO A 795 27.05 29.11 -54.14
N THR A 796 27.52 30.04 -54.97
CA THR A 796 26.64 30.83 -55.87
C THR A 796 26.44 30.21 -57.26
N ASN A 797 27.19 29.17 -57.63
CA ASN A 797 27.04 28.45 -58.91
C ASN A 797 26.81 26.95 -58.72
N SER A 798 26.03 26.33 -59.63
CA SER A 798 25.67 24.91 -59.62
C SER A 798 26.77 23.93 -60.06
N SER A 799 27.93 24.42 -60.52
CA SER A 799 29.06 23.58 -60.94
C SER A 799 29.80 23.00 -59.73
N GLN A 800 29.29 21.88 -59.21
CA GLN A 800 29.84 21.18 -58.05
C GLN A 800 31.26 20.60 -58.23
N ASP A 801 31.88 20.69 -59.41
CA ASP A 801 33.20 20.06 -59.63
C ASP A 801 34.39 20.94 -59.22
N ASP A 802 34.27 22.27 -59.18
CA ASP A 802 35.43 23.14 -58.93
C ASP A 802 35.60 23.60 -57.46
N ALA A 803 34.52 23.63 -56.66
CA ALA A 803 34.57 24.16 -55.30
C ALA A 803 35.12 23.15 -54.25
N ARG A 804 34.92 21.84 -54.45
CA ARG A 804 35.43 20.80 -53.51
C ARG A 804 36.93 20.55 -53.66
N ALA A 805 37.52 20.80 -54.83
CA ALA A 805 38.97 20.70 -55.04
C ALA A 805 39.75 21.74 -54.22
N ALA A 806 39.16 22.90 -53.93
CA ALA A 806 39.82 23.94 -53.14
C ALA A 806 39.85 23.62 -51.63
N SER A 807 38.84 22.92 -51.08
CA SER A 807 38.79 22.62 -49.64
C SER A 807 39.68 21.46 -49.20
N GLU A 808 40.12 20.58 -50.11
CA GLU A 808 41.10 19.53 -49.79
C GLU A 808 42.56 20.02 -49.81
N THR A 809 42.80 21.27 -50.24
CA THR A 809 44.16 21.83 -50.30
C THR A 809 44.51 22.72 -49.08
N GLU A 810 43.55 22.98 -48.18
CA GLU A 810 43.75 23.70 -46.91
C GLU A 810 43.18 22.92 -45.71
N ALA A 811 43.56 21.64 -45.59
CA ALA A 811 43.43 20.84 -44.37
C ALA A 811 44.80 20.56 -43.75
#